data_AF-A0A2C9A7Z8-F1
#
_entry.id   AF-A0A2C9A7Z8-F1
#
_cell.length_a   1.000
_cell.length_b   1.000
_cell.length_c   1.000
_cell.angle_alpha   90.00
_cell.angle_beta   90.00
_cell.angle_gamma   90.00
#
_symmetry.space_group_name_H-M   'P 1'
#
loop_
_entity.id
_entity.type
_entity.pdbx_description
1 polymer ?
#
loop_
_entity_poly.entity_id
_entity_poly.type
_entity_poly.pdbx_seq_one_letter_code
_entity_poly.pdbx_strand_id
1 'polypeptide(L)'
;MRPVSNIEAIFGVRSAFALASAFLCCIMGACSNSEMPSDPADSTSVEIASDTLEGMLRVRAAGASVILGSDESSRPIDRPVSIAEFSYDYSMGRHEVTCGEFNALMKEAAGLELACENGDIPATDITFYDAVLFANARSKAEGLDTAYTYASASFDAGNHCTNLEGFAFHTEIDAYRLPTEAEWVLAARQGWNAEDGWTAENSGYSLHAVCGKVAKDGFCDMAGNAMEWVNDWLGNYNSSRYRNLVGASDGGTLGQRVVKGGSYRNAASSIALYTRGDVYTVTSSTRADYVGFRLAFGAIPEPAWIGRDGYAAESRVVPLANSTRIRVLTGTYRSKLVFRNDVTGSLSYVDYSTGGQSVVELQDTYGAYHPDISPDGRFVAYCTGLEGVSGKSSVYVRSLGGSGLGPVQLRVESAAIPRWRVLGNGDTVIVYVSDAGNNKDGATFRAASTWQVPFKGGKFGEPEKLFDGAYHGGISDDGTLAVSGARLLRARIASHGSTVFGDARDTVWYNGEQACNASLAKDSSKRTLFLDFASKTGHEFVGEDYGVHERMLVLDSTGNLVQSVAAPAGYSFDHSEWAGSGNVALAVATLANNDGAHKKIAVVNLADSSIVELAEGDELWHPALWAKQGVSPSEDALLDPDSAGAYLVPGLDASHEALRVKMELFWNNVERLEYIFVGSSRVEDGLIPDSLTAGFALNMGHPMNSMDASFYVARNYALNHARNLKAVVFSLDFDLWQIAGEYTDELVSGAPGYAYDRNHDFWKSGVPESLVDFVNESYPASEENRNVFYASRGYHYNSAASWGEPLVEIDSAWLSSKPEIVGWQMERLRTFVAAASEKGVAVVGIVFPQNPRYSETGSFGRYGLLRGEARALLDSVRAVAGEYPNFYVMDENRMGAHDYTDGMALNTDHLAFDGAVQMTHRLDSLLKTLGKE
;
A
#
# COMPACT_ATOMS: atom_id res chain seq x y z
N MET A 1 -46.31 35.30 17.02
CA MET A 1 -47.02 36.13 18.03
C MET A 1 -46.10 36.31 19.24
N ARG A 2 -46.27 37.37 20.03
CA ARG A 2 -45.67 37.62 21.37
C ARG A 2 -46.77 37.41 22.45
N PRO A 3 -46.56 37.57 23.78
CA PRO A 3 -45.34 37.84 24.58
C PRO A 3 -44.86 36.52 25.27
N VAL A 4 -44.28 36.39 26.48
CA VAL A 4 -44.07 37.26 27.67
C VAL A 4 -42.71 36.97 28.36
N SER A 5 -42.35 37.81 29.33
CA SER A 5 -41.08 37.89 30.08
C SER A 5 -41.22 37.62 31.59
N ASN A 6 -40.13 37.12 32.19
CA ASN A 6 -39.39 37.52 33.41
C ASN A 6 -40.01 38.47 34.47
N ILE A 7 -39.50 38.35 35.71
CA ILE A 7 -39.27 39.34 36.82
C ILE A 7 -39.11 38.53 38.14
N GLU A 8 -38.33 38.81 39.21
CA GLU A 8 -37.15 39.65 39.59
C GLU A 8 -36.74 39.19 41.03
N ALA A 9 -35.69 39.61 41.74
CA ALA A 9 -34.32 40.14 41.52
C ALA A 9 -33.65 40.27 42.93
N ILE A 10 -32.40 40.79 43.02
CA ILE A 10 -31.77 41.58 44.14
C ILE A 10 -30.23 41.59 43.92
N PHE A 11 -29.63 42.65 43.36
CA PHE A 11 -29.11 43.89 44.01
C PHE A 11 -27.96 43.67 45.03
N GLY A 12 -26.80 44.37 45.01
CA GLY A 12 -26.20 45.25 43.98
C GLY A 12 -25.20 46.33 44.50
N VAL A 13 -24.39 46.90 43.58
CA VAL A 13 -23.99 48.35 43.47
C VAL A 13 -22.76 48.96 44.24
N ARG A 14 -21.77 49.45 43.45
CA ARG A 14 -20.80 50.60 43.59
C ARG A 14 -19.58 50.63 44.56
N SER A 15 -18.40 50.45 43.97
CA SER A 15 -17.33 51.47 43.68
C SER A 15 -16.69 52.42 44.74
N ALA A 16 -15.34 52.38 44.74
CA ALA A 16 -14.34 53.46 44.88
C ALA A 16 -13.88 53.98 46.27
N PHE A 17 -12.56 53.82 46.58
CA PHE A 17 -11.56 54.92 46.66
C PHE A 17 -10.09 54.41 46.72
N ALA A 18 -9.10 55.32 46.67
CA ALA A 18 -7.63 55.19 46.51
C ALA A 18 -6.88 54.36 47.62
N LEU A 19 -5.56 54.09 47.61
CA LEU A 19 -4.35 54.55 46.86
C LEU A 19 -3.54 53.32 46.35
N ALA A 20 -2.69 53.32 45.30
CA ALA A 20 -1.85 54.31 44.60
C ALA A 20 -0.38 54.48 45.09
N SER A 21 0.54 53.67 44.53
CA SER A 21 2.01 53.87 44.38
C SER A 21 2.61 52.66 43.65
N ALA A 22 3.52 52.73 42.67
CA ALA A 22 3.88 53.73 41.66
C ALA A 22 4.44 52.92 40.44
N PHE A 23 4.17 53.12 39.15
CA PHE A 23 3.94 54.26 38.25
C PHE A 23 5.21 54.85 37.60
N LEU A 24 5.25 54.80 36.24
CA LEU A 24 6.20 55.40 35.28
C LEU A 24 7.64 54.82 35.25
N CYS A 25 8.29 54.60 34.10
CA CYS A 25 8.23 55.23 32.75
C CYS A 25 8.62 54.19 31.65
N CYS A 26 8.42 54.37 30.32
CA CYS A 26 7.60 55.31 29.55
C CYS A 26 7.38 54.87 28.08
N ILE A 27 6.10 54.93 27.64
CA ILE A 27 5.57 55.68 26.48
C ILE A 27 5.85 55.23 25.02
N MET A 28 4.72 54.86 24.36
CA MET A 28 4.33 54.97 22.94
C MET A 28 5.30 54.57 21.81
N GLY A 29 4.85 53.58 21.01
CA GLY A 29 5.44 53.19 19.73
C GLY A 29 4.46 52.36 18.88
N ALA A 30 3.25 52.86 18.66
CA ALA A 30 2.23 52.14 17.88
C ALA A 30 2.46 52.31 16.36
N CYS A 31 3.22 51.40 15.78
CA CYS A 31 3.32 51.20 14.33
C CYS A 31 2.98 49.75 13.98
N SER A 32 2.22 49.55 12.90
CA SER A 32 2.01 48.23 12.32
C SER A 32 3.19 47.91 11.41
N ASN A 33 3.98 46.90 11.75
CA ASN A 33 4.82 46.18 10.79
C ASN A 33 4.44 44.69 10.85
N SER A 34 3.83 44.23 9.76
CA SER A 34 3.73 42.81 9.42
C SER A 34 5.05 42.40 8.76
N GLU A 35 6.04 42.04 9.56
CA GLU A 35 7.28 41.42 9.09
C GLU A 35 7.16 39.91 9.24
N MET A 36 7.40 39.18 8.15
CA MET A 36 7.42 37.71 8.18
C MET A 36 8.68 37.21 8.89
N PRO A 37 8.65 36.04 9.55
CA PRO A 37 9.86 35.38 10.03
C PRO A 37 10.67 34.87 8.82
N SER A 38 11.58 35.69 8.31
CA SER A 38 12.53 35.32 7.26
C SER A 38 13.63 34.42 7.84
N ASP A 39 13.65 33.15 7.38
CA ASP A 39 14.53 32.04 7.77
C ASP A 39 14.39 31.61 9.26
N PRO A 40 13.81 30.43 9.56
CA PRO A 40 13.73 29.93 10.92
C PRO A 40 15.11 29.52 11.48
N ALA A 41 15.37 29.87 12.74
CA ALA A 41 16.67 29.69 13.42
C ALA A 41 17.12 28.23 13.68
N ASP A 42 16.48 27.25 13.03
CA ASP A 42 16.64 25.80 13.22
C ASP A 42 17.25 25.07 12.01
N SER A 43 17.71 25.80 10.98
CA SER A 43 18.41 25.23 9.83
C SER A 43 19.82 25.79 9.65
N THR A 44 20.78 24.94 9.35
CA THR A 44 22.21 25.29 9.29
C THR A 44 22.72 25.45 7.86
N SER A 45 23.64 26.40 7.64
CA SER A 45 24.49 26.43 6.46
C SER A 45 25.70 25.50 6.64
N VAL A 46 26.06 24.75 5.60
CA VAL A 46 27.11 23.72 5.68
C VAL A 46 28.19 23.95 4.63
N GLU A 47 29.42 23.54 4.96
CA GLU A 47 30.53 23.54 3.99
C GLU A 47 30.30 22.43 2.95
N ILE A 48 30.35 22.82 1.67
CA ILE A 48 30.37 21.92 0.52
C ILE A 48 31.76 22.01 -0.10
N ALA A 49 32.38 20.86 -0.38
CA ALA A 49 33.70 20.76 -1.00
C ALA A 49 33.72 19.68 -2.09
N SER A 50 34.72 19.70 -2.98
CA SER A 50 35.00 18.59 -3.88
C SER A 50 35.32 17.31 -3.10
N ASP A 51 34.68 16.19 -3.43
CA ASP A 51 35.05 14.90 -2.86
C ASP A 51 36.28 14.28 -3.57
N THR A 52 36.78 13.18 -3.01
CA THR A 52 37.65 12.20 -3.69
C THR A 52 36.89 11.28 -4.65
N LEU A 53 35.58 11.10 -4.45
CA LEU A 53 34.71 10.31 -5.34
C LEU A 53 34.32 11.12 -6.59
N GLU A 54 34.37 10.48 -7.76
CA GLU A 54 34.16 11.16 -9.04
C GLU A 54 32.72 11.63 -9.24
N GLY A 55 32.54 12.91 -9.62
CA GLY A 55 31.24 13.57 -9.76
C GLY A 55 30.59 14.01 -8.43
N MET A 56 31.17 13.67 -7.28
CA MET A 56 30.57 13.88 -5.96
C MET A 56 31.13 15.14 -5.25
N LEU A 57 30.29 15.73 -4.40
CA LEU A 57 30.64 16.81 -3.48
C LEU A 57 30.42 16.35 -2.04
N ARG A 58 31.40 16.62 -1.16
CA ARG A 58 31.31 16.32 0.26
C ARG A 58 30.50 17.39 0.98
N VAL A 59 29.53 16.97 1.79
CA VAL A 59 28.71 17.85 2.62
C VAL A 59 29.09 17.69 4.09
N ARG A 60 29.50 18.79 4.74
CA ARG A 60 29.82 18.84 6.17
C ARG A 60 28.57 18.98 7.02
N ALA A 61 27.79 17.90 7.05
CA ALA A 61 26.49 17.85 7.73
C ALA A 61 26.59 17.51 9.23
N ALA A 62 27.70 16.98 9.75
CA ALA A 62 27.77 16.57 11.16
C ALA A 62 27.59 17.77 12.12
N GLY A 63 26.49 17.75 12.88
CA GLY A 63 26.07 18.84 13.78
C GLY A 63 25.13 19.88 13.15
N ALA A 64 24.74 19.70 11.88
CA ALA A 64 23.75 20.53 11.20
C ALA A 64 22.32 20.05 11.44
N SER A 65 21.36 20.92 11.16
CA SER A 65 19.93 20.60 11.12
C SER A 65 19.24 21.23 9.90
N VAL A 66 18.11 20.66 9.50
CA VAL A 66 17.31 21.14 8.37
C VAL A 66 15.81 20.98 8.65
N ILE A 67 15.03 21.97 8.19
CA ILE A 67 13.56 21.92 8.19
C ILE A 67 13.07 21.18 6.94
N LEU A 68 12.11 20.30 7.15
CA LEU A 68 11.38 19.54 6.14
C LEU A 68 9.88 19.85 6.25
N GLY A 69 9.16 19.74 5.14
CA GLY A 69 7.75 20.14 5.07
C GLY A 69 7.53 21.64 5.25
N SER A 70 6.27 22.01 5.45
CA SER A 70 5.76 23.38 5.39
C SER A 70 4.57 23.58 6.36
N ASP A 71 4.02 24.79 6.40
CA ASP A 71 2.90 25.14 7.28
C ASP A 71 1.50 24.74 6.73
N GLU A 72 0.46 25.09 7.47
CA GLU A 72 -0.94 24.78 7.15
C GLU A 72 -1.43 25.32 5.79
N SER A 73 -0.72 26.27 5.16
CA SER A 73 -1.09 26.80 3.84
C SER A 73 -0.70 25.89 2.66
N SER A 74 0.16 24.89 2.90
CA SER A 74 0.67 23.97 1.87
C SER A 74 -0.20 22.71 1.70
N ARG A 75 0.08 21.87 0.69
CA ARG A 75 -0.68 20.62 0.44
C ARG A 75 -0.57 19.68 1.66
N PRO A 76 -1.58 18.83 1.93
CA PRO A 76 -1.56 17.90 3.06
C PRO A 76 -0.33 16.98 3.14
N ILE A 77 0.27 16.58 2.02
CA ILE A 77 1.46 15.72 2.00
C ILE A 77 2.77 16.46 2.34
N ASP A 78 2.79 17.80 2.15
CA ASP A 78 3.97 18.64 2.34
C ASP A 78 4.03 19.25 3.75
N ARG A 79 3.17 18.84 4.69
CA ARG A 79 2.97 19.48 6.01
C ARG A 79 2.68 18.43 7.10
N PRO A 80 2.80 18.75 8.41
CA PRO A 80 3.39 19.95 8.98
C PRO A 80 4.92 20.00 8.78
N VAL A 81 5.57 21.06 9.26
CA VAL A 81 7.02 21.11 9.41
C VAL A 81 7.51 19.98 10.33
N SER A 82 8.66 19.39 10.01
CA SER A 82 9.49 18.60 10.95
C SER A 82 10.97 18.99 10.78
N ILE A 83 11.84 18.59 11.71
CA ILE A 83 13.27 18.91 11.67
C ILE A 83 14.09 17.63 11.64
N ALA A 84 15.06 17.54 10.72
CA ALA A 84 16.08 16.50 10.69
C ALA A 84 17.42 17.06 11.18
N GLU A 85 18.09 16.34 12.08
CA GLU A 85 19.37 16.68 12.70
C GLU A 85 20.42 15.63 12.32
N PHE A 86 21.64 16.04 11.97
CA PHE A 86 22.65 15.15 11.39
C PHE A 86 23.82 14.92 12.35
N SER A 87 24.26 13.66 12.50
CA SER A 87 25.49 13.30 13.22
C SER A 87 26.56 12.64 12.34
N TYR A 88 26.49 12.85 11.02
CA TYR A 88 27.40 12.28 10.03
C TYR A 88 27.63 13.28 8.89
N ASP A 89 28.74 13.13 8.18
CA ASP A 89 29.00 13.78 6.89
C ASP A 89 28.73 12.76 5.78
N TYR A 90 28.18 13.20 4.66
CA TYR A 90 27.91 12.39 3.47
C TYR A 90 28.46 13.08 2.20
N SER A 91 28.39 12.38 1.07
CA SER A 91 28.75 12.95 -0.25
C SER A 91 27.55 12.82 -1.19
N MET A 92 27.35 13.76 -2.11
CA MET A 92 26.23 13.74 -3.07
C MET A 92 26.66 14.19 -4.47
N GLY A 93 26.00 13.67 -5.51
CA GLY A 93 26.26 14.00 -6.91
C GLY A 93 26.03 15.47 -7.22
N ARG A 94 26.98 16.09 -7.94
CA ARG A 94 26.94 17.52 -8.29
C ARG A 94 25.71 17.90 -9.13
N HIS A 95 25.34 17.01 -10.05
CA HIS A 95 24.17 17.06 -10.93
C HIS A 95 23.32 15.80 -10.75
N GLU A 96 22.18 15.76 -11.42
CA GLU A 96 21.42 14.55 -11.75
C GLU A 96 22.33 13.55 -12.48
N VAL A 97 22.10 12.25 -12.32
CA VAL A 97 22.78 11.22 -13.12
C VAL A 97 22.38 11.43 -14.58
N THR A 98 23.36 11.57 -15.46
CA THR A 98 23.12 11.80 -16.89
C THR A 98 22.71 10.53 -17.62
N CYS A 99 22.02 10.67 -18.75
CA CYS A 99 21.69 9.55 -19.63
C CYS A 99 22.94 8.78 -20.09
N GLY A 100 24.05 9.49 -20.32
CA GLY A 100 25.35 8.90 -20.66
C GLY A 100 25.92 8.02 -19.53
N GLU A 101 25.93 8.52 -18.29
CA GLU A 101 26.35 7.75 -17.11
C GLU A 101 25.45 6.53 -16.88
N PHE A 102 24.12 6.70 -17.00
CA PHE A 102 23.14 5.64 -16.81
C PHE A 102 23.31 4.50 -17.83
N ASN A 103 23.35 4.84 -19.12
CA ASN A 103 23.47 3.87 -20.21
C ASN A 103 24.84 3.17 -20.24
N ALA A 104 25.90 3.81 -19.73
CA ALA A 104 27.21 3.18 -19.60
C ALA A 104 27.24 2.01 -18.60
N LEU A 105 26.25 1.89 -17.72
CA LEU A 105 26.22 0.94 -16.61
C LEU A 105 25.00 -0.01 -16.65
N MET A 106 23.79 0.53 -16.83
CA MET A 106 22.55 -0.25 -16.74
C MET A 106 22.34 -1.19 -17.93
N LYS A 107 22.98 -0.89 -19.06
CA LYS A 107 22.99 -1.76 -20.24
C LYS A 107 23.66 -3.11 -19.99
N GLU A 108 24.64 -3.18 -19.09
CA GLU A 108 25.23 -4.45 -18.64
C GLU A 108 24.56 -4.98 -17.36
N ALA A 109 24.19 -4.11 -16.42
CA ALA A 109 23.65 -4.52 -15.12
C ALA A 109 22.18 -5.02 -15.16
N ALA A 110 21.35 -4.49 -16.06
CA ALA A 110 19.92 -4.79 -16.18
C ALA A 110 19.43 -5.02 -17.62
N GLY A 111 20.20 -4.63 -18.64
CA GLY A 111 19.76 -4.66 -20.04
C GLY A 111 18.86 -3.49 -20.43
N LEU A 112 18.80 -2.43 -19.60
CA LEU A 112 18.07 -1.20 -19.84
C LEU A 112 18.98 -0.15 -20.51
N GLU A 113 18.47 0.54 -21.53
CA GLU A 113 19.17 1.60 -22.25
C GLU A 113 18.16 2.70 -22.64
N LEU A 114 18.32 3.89 -22.09
CA LEU A 114 17.43 5.04 -22.28
C LEU A 114 17.68 5.71 -23.63
N ALA A 115 16.61 6.17 -24.27
CA ALA A 115 16.68 6.88 -25.55
C ALA A 115 16.91 8.39 -25.32
N CYS A 116 18.14 8.86 -25.56
CA CYS A 116 18.50 10.28 -25.48
C CYS A 116 19.32 10.75 -26.70
N GLU A 117 19.00 11.93 -27.24
CA GLU A 117 19.73 12.53 -28.36
C GLU A 117 21.10 13.11 -27.94
N ASN A 118 21.23 13.45 -26.66
CA ASN A 118 22.46 13.93 -26.03
C ASN A 118 22.69 13.13 -24.73
N GLY A 119 23.92 12.68 -24.50
CA GLY A 119 24.28 11.97 -23.28
C GLY A 119 24.30 12.85 -22.03
N ASP A 120 24.51 14.16 -22.18
CA ASP A 120 24.73 15.11 -21.07
C ASP A 120 23.43 15.61 -20.39
N ILE A 121 22.25 15.14 -20.81
CA ILE A 121 20.96 15.46 -20.16
C ILE A 121 20.69 14.45 -19.01
N PRO A 122 19.86 14.78 -18.01
CA PRO A 122 19.46 13.83 -16.96
C PRO A 122 18.89 12.53 -17.51
N ALA A 123 19.17 11.42 -16.83
CA ALA A 123 18.49 10.14 -17.03
C ALA A 123 17.08 10.25 -16.43
N THR A 124 16.06 10.32 -17.29
CA THR A 124 14.64 10.32 -16.90
C THR A 124 13.88 9.15 -17.52
N ASP A 125 12.56 9.10 -17.29
CA ASP A 125 11.67 8.00 -17.68
C ASP A 125 12.04 6.65 -17.01
N ILE A 126 12.61 6.75 -15.81
CA ILE A 126 13.06 5.63 -14.97
C ILE A 126 12.21 5.46 -13.71
N THR A 127 12.12 4.23 -13.21
CA THR A 127 11.48 3.94 -11.92
C THR A 127 12.43 4.24 -10.76
N PHE A 128 11.89 4.32 -9.53
CA PHE A 128 12.72 4.33 -8.32
C PHE A 128 13.62 3.09 -8.24
N TYR A 129 13.13 1.93 -8.69
CA TYR A 129 13.90 0.68 -8.67
C TYR A 129 15.05 0.70 -9.69
N ASP A 130 14.89 1.32 -10.85
CA ASP A 130 15.98 1.52 -11.82
C ASP A 130 17.12 2.36 -11.21
N ALA A 131 16.78 3.42 -10.49
CA ALA A 131 17.76 4.27 -9.78
C ALA A 131 18.47 3.52 -8.64
N VAL A 132 17.75 2.67 -7.90
CA VAL A 132 18.31 1.73 -6.89
C VAL A 132 19.28 0.73 -7.53
N LEU A 133 18.91 0.15 -8.67
CA LEU A 133 19.77 -0.79 -9.41
C LEU A 133 21.02 -0.09 -9.94
N PHE A 134 20.92 1.14 -10.44
CA PHE A 134 22.08 1.95 -10.84
C PHE A 134 23.02 2.23 -9.66
N ALA A 135 22.50 2.64 -8.50
CA ALA A 135 23.29 2.87 -7.30
C ALA A 135 24.07 1.61 -6.88
N ASN A 136 23.38 0.46 -6.84
CA ASN A 136 23.99 -0.83 -6.55
C ASN A 136 25.03 -1.26 -7.60
N ALA A 137 24.77 -1.01 -8.88
CA ALA A 137 25.70 -1.30 -9.96
C ALA A 137 26.96 -0.42 -9.86
N ARG A 138 26.81 0.86 -9.47
CA ARG A 138 27.95 1.79 -9.32
C ARG A 138 28.83 1.38 -8.14
N SER A 139 28.23 1.03 -7.01
CA SER A 139 28.95 0.39 -5.89
C SER A 139 29.78 -0.81 -6.36
N LYS A 140 29.16 -1.75 -7.08
CA LYS A 140 29.85 -2.95 -7.58
C LYS A 140 30.97 -2.64 -8.59
N ALA A 141 30.77 -1.65 -9.47
CA ALA A 141 31.77 -1.22 -10.45
C ALA A 141 33.00 -0.57 -9.80
N GLU A 142 32.80 0.17 -8.70
CA GLU A 142 33.88 0.79 -7.90
C GLU A 142 34.45 -0.15 -6.81
N GLY A 143 33.98 -1.40 -6.75
CA GLY A 143 34.50 -2.45 -5.84
C GLY A 143 33.99 -2.38 -4.40
N LEU A 144 32.84 -1.71 -4.19
CA LEU A 144 32.17 -1.48 -2.92
C LEU A 144 31.06 -2.51 -2.66
N ASP A 145 30.57 -2.55 -1.43
CA ASP A 145 29.34 -3.25 -1.07
C ASP A 145 28.09 -2.42 -1.48
N THR A 146 26.90 -3.00 -1.35
CA THR A 146 25.63 -2.42 -1.83
C THR A 146 24.72 -1.93 -0.70
N ALA A 147 24.20 -0.71 -0.81
CA ALA A 147 23.23 -0.15 0.13
C ALA A 147 21.85 -0.84 0.09
N TYR A 148 21.53 -1.56 -0.98
CA TYR A 148 20.22 -2.20 -1.15
C TYR A 148 20.34 -3.71 -1.42
N THR A 149 19.52 -4.52 -0.76
CA THR A 149 19.32 -5.93 -1.12
C THR A 149 17.87 -6.21 -1.51
N TYR A 150 17.68 -7.28 -2.28
CA TYR A 150 16.38 -7.81 -2.70
C TYR A 150 16.53 -9.31 -3.01
N ALA A 151 15.45 -10.07 -2.86
CA ALA A 151 15.39 -11.50 -3.15
C ALA A 151 15.16 -11.79 -4.65
N SER A 152 14.35 -10.95 -5.32
CA SER A 152 14.10 -11.03 -6.76
C SER A 152 13.78 -9.66 -7.36
N ALA A 153 13.90 -9.53 -8.67
CA ALA A 153 13.55 -8.33 -9.43
C ALA A 153 12.56 -8.70 -10.55
N SER A 154 11.62 -7.81 -10.83
CA SER A 154 10.60 -7.93 -11.89
C SER A 154 10.74 -6.76 -12.85
N PHE A 155 10.58 -7.03 -14.15
CA PHE A 155 10.80 -6.05 -15.22
C PHE A 155 9.62 -6.00 -16.19
N ASP A 156 9.40 -4.84 -16.82
CA ASP A 156 8.43 -4.67 -17.90
C ASP A 156 9.01 -5.03 -19.29
N ALA A 157 8.24 -4.79 -20.35
CA ALA A 157 8.66 -5.06 -21.73
C ALA A 157 9.75 -4.10 -22.26
N GLY A 158 10.06 -3.01 -21.55
CA GLY A 158 11.17 -2.10 -21.81
C GLY A 158 12.43 -2.39 -20.98
N ASN A 159 12.42 -3.45 -20.16
CA ASN A 159 13.43 -3.76 -19.14
C ASN A 159 13.50 -2.76 -17.98
N HIS A 160 12.47 -1.94 -17.73
CA HIS A 160 12.37 -1.15 -16.50
C HIS A 160 12.00 -2.03 -15.33
N CYS A 161 12.65 -1.84 -14.18
CA CYS A 161 12.37 -2.61 -12.97
C CYS A 161 11.07 -2.12 -12.32
N THR A 162 10.05 -2.97 -12.27
CA THR A 162 8.71 -2.66 -11.75
C THR A 162 8.49 -3.12 -10.31
N ASN A 163 9.29 -4.06 -9.80
CA ASN A 163 9.27 -4.49 -8.41
C ASN A 163 10.60 -5.13 -7.98
N LEU A 164 11.05 -4.81 -6.75
CA LEU A 164 12.09 -5.55 -6.03
C LEU A 164 11.45 -6.28 -4.84
N GLU A 165 11.41 -7.61 -4.88
CA GLU A 165 10.89 -8.45 -3.79
C GLU A 165 11.86 -8.48 -2.61
N GLY A 166 11.37 -8.32 -1.38
CA GLY A 166 12.22 -8.27 -0.18
C GLY A 166 13.22 -7.12 -0.20
N PHE A 167 12.83 -5.97 -0.78
CA PHE A 167 13.66 -4.76 -0.84
C PHE A 167 13.99 -4.24 0.56
N ALA A 168 15.28 -4.25 0.90
CA ALA A 168 15.82 -3.66 2.12
C ALA A 168 16.89 -2.62 1.77
N PHE A 169 16.77 -1.43 2.39
CA PHE A 169 17.84 -0.44 2.48
C PHE A 169 18.62 -0.66 3.78
N HIS A 170 19.94 -0.82 3.64
CA HIS A 170 20.93 -1.03 4.69
C HIS A 170 21.73 0.25 4.90
N THR A 171 21.29 1.01 5.88
CA THR A 171 21.78 2.35 6.24
C THR A 171 23.25 2.37 6.64
N GLU A 172 23.75 1.28 7.22
CA GLU A 172 25.06 1.14 7.84
C GLU A 172 26.19 0.80 6.86
N ILE A 173 25.86 0.57 5.58
CA ILE A 173 26.82 0.21 4.53
C ILE A 173 27.38 1.46 3.85
N ASP A 174 28.71 1.53 3.71
CA ASP A 174 29.42 2.63 3.06
C ASP A 174 29.42 2.44 1.53
N ALA A 175 28.32 2.85 0.90
CA ALA A 175 27.97 2.52 -0.49
C ALA A 175 27.29 3.70 -1.21
N TYR A 176 27.17 3.58 -2.54
CA TYR A 176 26.30 4.44 -3.34
C TYR A 176 24.83 4.09 -3.11
N ARG A 177 24.00 5.14 -3.04
CA ARG A 177 22.56 5.08 -2.76
C ARG A 177 21.86 6.33 -3.29
N LEU A 178 20.55 6.40 -3.17
CA LEU A 178 19.83 7.66 -3.28
C LEU A 178 20.10 8.54 -2.02
N PRO A 179 20.11 9.88 -2.14
CA PRO A 179 20.06 10.77 -0.98
C PRO A 179 18.74 10.58 -0.23
N THR A 180 18.72 10.82 1.08
CA THR A 180 17.45 10.99 1.80
C THR A 180 16.81 12.34 1.48
N GLU A 181 15.51 12.51 1.75
CA GLU A 181 14.85 13.81 1.66
C GLU A 181 15.57 14.84 2.54
N ALA A 182 16.05 14.43 3.73
CA ALA A 182 16.80 15.29 4.63
C ALA A 182 18.13 15.75 4.02
N GLU A 183 18.93 14.82 3.49
CA GLU A 183 20.21 15.13 2.83
C GLU A 183 19.99 16.06 1.63
N TRP A 184 19.05 15.69 0.75
CA TRP A 184 18.73 16.44 -0.45
C TRP A 184 18.34 17.89 -0.13
N VAL A 185 17.47 18.11 0.86
CA VAL A 185 17.04 19.46 1.27
C VAL A 185 18.17 20.24 1.95
N LEU A 186 19.05 19.59 2.72
CA LEU A 186 20.22 20.23 3.33
C LEU A 186 21.24 20.70 2.28
N ALA A 187 21.43 19.92 1.21
CA ALA A 187 22.27 20.30 0.07
C ALA A 187 21.62 21.41 -0.78
N ALA A 188 20.35 21.22 -1.17
CA ALA A 188 19.60 22.14 -2.03
C ALA A 188 19.51 23.57 -1.45
N ARG A 189 19.29 23.70 -0.13
CA ARG A 189 19.14 25.02 0.51
C ARG A 189 20.38 25.91 0.45
N GLN A 190 21.59 25.36 0.21
CA GLN A 190 22.82 26.16 0.18
C GLN A 190 22.91 27.09 -1.04
N GLY A 191 22.04 26.92 -2.04
CA GLY A 191 21.98 27.77 -3.22
C GLY A 191 20.62 27.83 -3.92
N TRP A 192 19.53 27.59 -3.17
CA TRP A 192 18.17 27.45 -3.69
C TRP A 192 17.62 28.71 -4.36
N ASN A 193 17.24 28.60 -5.63
CA ASN A 193 16.45 29.59 -6.36
C ASN A 193 15.77 28.92 -7.56
N ALA A 194 14.44 28.87 -7.60
CA ALA A 194 13.71 28.26 -8.72
C ALA A 194 13.86 29.04 -10.04
N GLU A 195 14.01 30.37 -9.97
CA GLU A 195 14.21 31.24 -11.14
C GLU A 195 15.55 30.96 -11.86
N ASP A 196 16.54 30.42 -11.13
CA ASP A 196 17.85 29.98 -11.67
C ASP A 196 17.77 28.61 -12.39
N GLY A 197 16.67 27.85 -12.23
CA GLY A 197 16.51 26.49 -12.75
C GLY A 197 15.88 26.40 -14.14
N TRP A 198 15.96 25.25 -14.82
CA TRP A 198 15.23 25.03 -16.07
C TRP A 198 13.75 24.78 -15.78
N THR A 199 12.86 25.69 -16.19
CA THR A 199 11.43 25.70 -15.81
C THR A 199 10.54 26.02 -17.02
N ALA A 200 9.22 25.85 -16.90
CA ALA A 200 8.27 26.01 -18.01
C ALA A 200 8.37 27.37 -18.74
N GLU A 201 8.80 28.43 -18.05
CA GLU A 201 8.99 29.77 -18.60
C GLU A 201 10.22 29.90 -19.52
N ASN A 202 11.16 28.95 -19.49
CA ASN A 202 12.46 29.07 -20.16
C ASN A 202 13.02 27.78 -20.80
N SER A 203 12.51 26.60 -20.43
CA SER A 203 12.99 25.29 -20.91
C SER A 203 12.60 24.99 -22.36
N GLY A 204 11.48 25.54 -22.83
CA GLY A 204 10.83 25.11 -24.07
C GLY A 204 10.07 23.79 -23.95
N TYR A 205 9.73 23.37 -22.72
CA TYR A 205 9.14 22.06 -22.39
C TYR A 205 10.04 20.86 -22.75
N SER A 206 11.36 21.00 -22.55
CA SER A 206 12.33 19.90 -22.69
C SER A 206 13.39 19.90 -21.57
N LEU A 207 14.03 18.75 -21.36
CA LEU A 207 15.28 18.64 -20.59
C LEU A 207 16.42 19.44 -21.22
N HIS A 208 17.41 19.80 -20.41
CA HIS A 208 18.65 20.45 -20.81
C HIS A 208 19.87 19.72 -20.24
N ALA A 209 21.06 20.03 -20.79
CA ALA A 209 22.31 19.45 -20.30
C ALA A 209 22.63 19.92 -18.87
N VAL A 210 23.15 19.00 -18.04
CA VAL A 210 23.40 19.24 -16.62
C VAL A 210 24.41 20.37 -16.35
N CYS A 211 24.22 21.11 -15.27
CA CYS A 211 24.87 22.39 -14.95
C CYS A 211 24.70 23.48 -16.04
N GLY A 212 23.79 23.30 -17.00
CA GLY A 212 23.72 24.12 -18.21
C GLY A 212 23.23 25.56 -18.02
N LYS A 213 22.43 25.85 -16.98
CA LYS A 213 21.91 27.22 -16.72
C LYS A 213 22.78 28.03 -15.77
N VAL A 214 23.18 27.46 -14.63
CA VAL A 214 24.05 28.12 -13.64
C VAL A 214 25.10 27.16 -13.08
N ALA A 215 26.31 27.22 -13.64
CA ALA A 215 27.46 26.50 -13.09
C ALA A 215 27.94 27.17 -11.79
N LYS A 216 27.50 26.66 -10.63
CA LYS A 216 28.00 27.03 -9.30
C LYS A 216 29.21 26.15 -8.94
N ASP A 217 30.09 26.60 -8.04
CA ASP A 217 31.20 25.78 -7.46
C ASP A 217 30.70 24.71 -6.46
N GLY A 218 29.43 24.32 -6.57
CA GLY A 218 28.74 23.33 -5.76
C GLY A 218 27.69 22.60 -6.62
N PHE A 219 26.57 22.22 -6.01
CA PHE A 219 25.45 21.57 -6.69
C PHE A 219 24.82 22.46 -7.77
N CYS A 220 24.41 21.83 -8.87
CA CYS A 220 23.61 22.44 -9.93
C CYS A 220 22.28 21.70 -10.10
N ASP A 221 21.32 22.40 -10.73
CA ASP A 221 20.01 21.88 -11.15
C ASP A 221 19.15 21.23 -10.05
N MET A 222 19.42 21.55 -8.77
CA MET A 222 18.57 21.17 -7.62
C MET A 222 17.11 21.68 -7.71
N ALA A 223 16.79 22.56 -8.67
CA ALA A 223 15.47 23.10 -8.91
C ALA A 223 15.22 23.18 -10.43
N GLY A 224 14.10 22.62 -10.89
CA GLY A 224 13.83 22.48 -12.33
C GLY A 224 14.64 21.37 -12.98
N ASN A 225 14.79 21.44 -14.31
CA ASN A 225 15.38 20.40 -15.16
C ASN A 225 14.68 19.03 -14.98
N ALA A 226 15.24 18.08 -14.24
CA ALA A 226 14.57 16.83 -13.87
C ALA A 226 14.14 16.82 -12.40
N MET A 227 12.91 16.38 -12.14
CA MET A 227 12.43 16.09 -10.78
C MET A 227 13.16 14.84 -10.26
N GLU A 228 13.58 14.85 -9.00
CA GLU A 228 14.52 13.85 -8.50
C GLU A 228 13.90 12.85 -7.53
N TRP A 229 14.14 11.55 -7.77
CA TRP A 229 13.98 10.49 -6.78
C TRP A 229 14.90 10.71 -5.58
N VAL A 230 14.33 10.60 -4.38
CA VAL A 230 15.08 10.42 -3.12
C VAL A 230 14.72 9.09 -2.48
N ASN A 231 15.52 8.64 -1.52
CA ASN A 231 15.43 7.32 -0.90
C ASN A 231 14.11 7.08 -0.14
N ASP A 232 13.52 8.14 0.41
CA ASP A 232 12.47 8.08 1.43
C ASP A 232 11.14 7.50 0.89
N TRP A 233 10.54 6.62 1.70
CA TRP A 233 9.10 6.40 1.65
C TRP A 233 8.36 7.63 2.21
N LEU A 234 7.22 7.99 1.60
CA LEU A 234 6.43 9.17 1.97
C LEU A 234 5.77 8.99 3.35
N GLY A 235 6.38 9.55 4.38
CA GLY A 235 5.85 9.57 5.76
C GLY A 235 5.08 10.83 6.12
N ASN A 236 4.12 10.69 7.04
CA ASN A 236 3.43 11.81 7.69
C ASN A 236 4.37 12.50 8.69
N TYR A 237 4.54 13.82 8.58
CA TYR A 237 5.24 14.61 9.60
C TYR A 237 4.32 14.95 10.79
N ASN A 238 4.93 15.30 11.93
CA ASN A 238 4.21 15.49 13.19
C ASN A 238 4.78 16.61 14.08
N SER A 239 5.55 17.55 13.54
CA SER A 239 6.24 18.61 14.28
C SER A 239 7.33 18.16 15.26
N SER A 240 7.81 16.91 15.13
CA SER A 240 8.95 16.39 15.91
C SER A 240 10.30 16.67 15.26
N ARG A 241 11.36 16.50 16.06
CA ARG A 241 12.77 16.46 15.64
C ARG A 241 13.23 15.01 15.50
N TYR A 242 13.99 14.72 14.45
CA TYR A 242 14.52 13.40 14.15
C TYR A 242 16.03 13.47 13.91
N ARG A 243 16.80 12.64 14.62
CA ARG A 243 18.23 12.48 14.35
C ARG A 243 18.41 11.47 13.22
N ASN A 244 19.19 11.82 12.20
CA ASN A 244 19.54 10.96 11.06
C ASN A 244 18.30 10.35 10.36
N LEU A 245 17.33 11.21 10.01
CA LEU A 245 16.06 10.80 9.38
C LEU A 245 16.27 10.19 7.98
N VAL A 246 15.57 9.07 7.72
CA VAL A 246 15.63 8.31 6.44
C VAL A 246 14.24 8.05 5.80
N GLY A 247 13.20 8.76 6.23
CA GLY A 247 11.83 8.65 5.72
C GLY A 247 10.95 7.72 6.54
N ALA A 248 9.83 7.25 5.96
CA ALA A 248 8.95 6.27 6.61
C ALA A 248 9.54 4.86 6.63
N SER A 249 9.14 4.05 7.62
CA SER A 249 9.59 2.66 7.79
C SER A 249 9.12 1.71 6.67
N ASP A 250 7.93 1.95 6.11
CA ASP A 250 7.38 1.31 4.92
C ASP A 250 6.64 2.32 4.03
N GLY A 251 6.27 1.90 2.82
CA GLY A 251 5.61 2.75 1.82
C GLY A 251 4.12 3.07 2.09
N GLY A 252 3.61 2.79 3.29
CA GLY A 252 2.20 2.94 3.60
C GLY A 252 1.34 1.90 2.89
N THR A 253 0.09 2.26 2.60
CA THR A 253 -0.86 1.41 1.87
C THR A 253 -0.70 1.55 0.35
N LEU A 254 -0.24 2.71 -0.12
CA LEU A 254 -0.12 3.09 -1.54
C LEU A 254 1.29 2.95 -2.13
N GLY A 255 2.29 2.55 -1.33
CA GLY A 255 3.68 2.40 -1.79
C GLY A 255 4.36 3.72 -2.21
N GLN A 256 3.97 4.85 -1.59
CA GLN A 256 4.35 6.18 -2.06
C GLN A 256 5.81 6.56 -1.74
N ARG A 257 6.48 7.16 -2.72
CA ARG A 257 7.85 7.67 -2.65
C ARG A 257 7.89 9.19 -2.64
N VAL A 258 8.96 9.74 -2.09
CA VAL A 258 9.24 11.18 -2.15
C VAL A 258 9.99 11.51 -3.45
N VAL A 259 9.59 12.62 -4.09
CA VAL A 259 10.30 13.25 -5.21
C VAL A 259 10.46 14.75 -4.98
N LYS A 260 11.59 15.31 -5.44
CA LYS A 260 12.07 16.67 -5.10
C LYS A 260 12.43 17.48 -6.36
N GLY A 261 12.79 18.77 -6.19
CA GLY A 261 13.34 19.62 -7.25
C GLY A 261 12.35 20.25 -8.23
N GLY A 262 11.25 19.58 -8.56
CA GLY A 262 10.42 20.00 -9.70
C GLY A 262 11.16 19.80 -11.03
N SER A 263 10.61 20.24 -12.15
CA SER A 263 11.13 19.89 -13.48
C SER A 263 10.92 20.97 -14.54
N TYR A 264 11.46 20.75 -15.74
CA TYR A 264 11.37 21.62 -16.91
C TYR A 264 9.93 21.99 -17.31
N ARG A 265 8.92 21.19 -16.93
CA ARG A 265 7.49 21.43 -17.19
C ARG A 265 6.76 22.19 -16.08
N ASN A 266 7.39 22.40 -14.92
CA ASN A 266 6.81 23.14 -13.81
C ASN A 266 7.15 24.63 -13.93
N ALA A 267 6.20 25.50 -13.57
CA ALA A 267 6.45 26.93 -13.44
C ALA A 267 7.37 27.21 -12.23
N ALA A 268 8.27 28.19 -12.31
CA ALA A 268 9.21 28.50 -11.22
C ALA A 268 8.50 28.79 -9.90
N SER A 269 7.33 29.44 -9.96
CA SER A 269 6.45 29.73 -8.80
C SER A 269 5.81 28.50 -8.14
N SER A 270 5.85 27.33 -8.80
CA SER A 270 5.34 26.05 -8.28
C SER A 270 6.44 25.14 -7.71
N ILE A 271 7.71 25.52 -7.84
CA ILE A 271 8.87 24.75 -7.40
C ILE A 271 9.31 25.22 -6.00
N ALA A 272 9.04 24.42 -4.97
CA ALA A 272 9.41 24.72 -3.59
C ALA A 272 10.27 23.61 -2.96
N LEU A 273 11.21 24.02 -2.10
CA LEU A 273 12.13 23.14 -1.38
C LEU A 273 11.42 22.07 -0.53
N TYR A 274 10.24 22.42 0.00
CA TYR A 274 9.43 21.54 0.84
C TYR A 274 8.53 20.57 0.06
N THR A 275 8.36 20.71 -1.26
CA THR A 275 7.49 19.85 -2.08
C THR A 275 7.98 18.39 -2.06
N ARG A 276 7.07 17.43 -1.84
CA ARG A 276 7.43 16.01 -1.56
C ARG A 276 6.89 14.99 -2.57
N GLY A 277 6.13 15.44 -3.56
CA GLY A 277 5.44 14.57 -4.52
C GLY A 277 4.83 15.38 -5.67
N ASP A 278 4.59 14.72 -6.81
CA ASP A 278 4.03 15.34 -8.03
C ASP A 278 2.49 15.54 -7.96
N VAL A 279 1.81 15.53 -9.10
CA VAL A 279 0.36 15.69 -9.28
C VAL A 279 -0.39 14.41 -8.90
N TYR A 280 0.16 13.26 -9.28
CA TYR A 280 -0.43 11.94 -9.09
C TYR A 280 0.35 11.13 -8.05
N THR A 281 -0.20 9.97 -7.65
CA THR A 281 0.41 9.05 -6.70
C THR A 281 1.73 8.50 -7.24
N VAL A 282 2.85 9.03 -6.73
CA VAL A 282 4.20 8.58 -7.08
C VAL A 282 4.54 7.31 -6.28
N THR A 283 4.53 6.15 -6.93
CA THR A 283 4.94 4.85 -6.35
C THR A 283 6.39 4.53 -6.70
N SER A 284 6.93 3.41 -6.21
CA SER A 284 8.27 2.95 -6.62
C SER A 284 8.36 2.45 -8.07
N SER A 285 7.24 2.17 -8.72
CA SER A 285 7.16 1.69 -10.11
C SER A 285 6.69 2.76 -11.11
N THR A 286 6.21 3.91 -10.62
CA THR A 286 5.99 5.10 -11.46
C THR A 286 7.28 5.52 -12.16
N ARG A 287 7.19 5.97 -13.41
CA ARG A 287 8.26 6.62 -14.17
C ARG A 287 7.66 7.71 -15.09
N ALA A 288 8.45 8.72 -15.45
CA ALA A 288 8.05 9.74 -16.43
C ALA A 288 9.25 10.50 -17.02
N ASP A 289 9.07 11.10 -18.19
CA ASP A 289 10.07 11.84 -18.99
C ASP A 289 10.70 13.05 -18.29
N TYR A 290 10.10 13.54 -17.21
CA TYR A 290 10.61 14.62 -16.36
C TYR A 290 11.12 14.16 -14.97
N VAL A 291 11.12 12.86 -14.66
CA VAL A 291 11.60 12.33 -13.37
C VAL A 291 12.90 11.52 -13.56
N GLY A 292 13.97 11.98 -12.91
CA GLY A 292 15.29 11.36 -12.83
C GLY A 292 15.78 11.27 -11.39
N PHE A 293 17.09 11.36 -11.14
CA PHE A 293 17.69 11.21 -9.81
C PHE A 293 19.12 11.74 -9.73
N ARG A 294 19.64 11.89 -8.50
CA ARG A 294 21.09 11.96 -8.23
C ARG A 294 21.48 10.94 -7.15
N LEU A 295 22.78 10.64 -7.06
CA LEU A 295 23.31 9.73 -6.03
C LEU A 295 23.79 10.46 -4.77
N ALA A 296 23.75 9.73 -3.66
CA ALA A 296 24.53 9.98 -2.46
C ALA A 296 25.51 8.83 -2.20
N PHE A 297 26.50 9.07 -1.35
CA PHE A 297 27.44 8.09 -0.84
C PHE A 297 27.67 8.31 0.66
N GLY A 298 27.70 7.21 1.41
CA GLY A 298 28.10 7.18 2.81
C GLY A 298 27.06 6.55 3.73
N ALA A 299 27.53 5.80 4.74
CA ALA A 299 26.67 5.20 5.76
C ALA A 299 25.94 6.24 6.63
N ILE A 300 24.71 5.93 7.01
CA ILE A 300 23.83 6.68 7.93
C ILE A 300 23.79 5.94 9.28
N PRO A 301 24.60 6.35 10.29
CA PRO A 301 24.58 5.71 11.61
C PRO A 301 23.32 6.09 12.39
N GLU A 302 22.81 5.19 13.24
CA GLU A 302 21.66 5.44 14.14
C GLU A 302 20.45 6.10 13.41
N PRO A 303 19.92 5.49 12.33
CA PRO A 303 18.87 6.11 11.51
C PRO A 303 17.52 6.20 12.24
N ALA A 304 16.84 7.32 12.10
CA ALA A 304 15.44 7.46 12.52
C ALA A 304 14.49 7.18 11.35
N TRP A 305 13.53 6.28 11.59
CA TRP A 305 12.43 5.97 10.66
C TRP A 305 11.12 6.53 11.23
N ILE A 306 10.26 7.05 10.36
CA ILE A 306 8.91 7.49 10.74
C ILE A 306 7.93 6.30 10.63
N GLY A 307 7.26 5.99 11.74
CA GLY A 307 6.16 5.03 11.80
C GLY A 307 4.84 5.58 11.23
N ARG A 308 3.83 4.72 11.09
CA ARG A 308 2.53 5.08 10.49
C ARG A 308 1.73 6.12 11.28
N ASP A 309 2.01 6.26 12.58
CA ASP A 309 1.47 7.30 13.47
C ASP A 309 2.22 8.65 13.37
N GLY A 310 3.25 8.72 12.54
CA GLY A 310 4.08 9.90 12.32
C GLY A 310 5.22 10.08 13.32
N TYR A 311 5.39 9.18 14.30
CA TYR A 311 6.45 9.22 15.31
C TYR A 311 7.68 8.38 14.91
N ALA A 312 8.74 8.38 15.72
CA ALA A 312 9.89 7.51 15.50
C ALA A 312 9.50 6.03 15.72
N ALA A 313 9.77 5.17 14.75
CA ALA A 313 9.54 3.73 14.90
C ALA A 313 10.61 3.11 15.84
N GLU A 314 10.17 2.52 16.96
CA GLU A 314 11.07 1.96 17.98
C GLU A 314 11.76 0.65 17.54
N SER A 315 11.24 -0.02 16.52
CA SER A 315 11.81 -1.23 15.91
C SER A 315 11.35 -1.31 14.45
N ARG A 316 12.28 -1.49 13.51
CA ARG A 316 11.97 -1.68 12.08
C ARG A 316 11.83 -3.17 11.79
N VAL A 317 10.69 -3.55 11.24
CA VAL A 317 10.46 -4.91 10.72
C VAL A 317 10.24 -4.81 9.21
N VAL A 318 11.04 -5.53 8.42
CA VAL A 318 11.00 -5.52 6.96
C VAL A 318 10.33 -6.81 6.47
N PRO A 319 9.22 -6.74 5.72
CA PRO A 319 8.64 -7.91 5.07
C PRO A 319 9.52 -8.36 3.90
N LEU A 320 9.90 -9.63 3.87
CA LEU A 320 10.81 -10.23 2.88
C LEU A 320 10.08 -10.98 1.74
N ALA A 321 8.81 -11.33 1.94
CA ALA A 321 7.97 -12.01 0.96
C ALA A 321 6.76 -11.16 0.57
N ASN A 322 6.44 -11.11 -0.73
CA ASN A 322 5.24 -10.43 -1.25
C ASN A 322 4.02 -11.36 -1.33
N SER A 323 2.84 -10.81 -1.63
CA SER A 323 1.60 -11.60 -1.70
C SER A 323 1.60 -12.69 -2.78
N THR A 324 2.37 -12.54 -3.86
CA THR A 324 2.54 -13.58 -4.89
C THR A 324 3.39 -14.72 -4.38
N ARG A 325 4.49 -14.43 -3.66
CA ARG A 325 5.32 -15.44 -2.99
C ARG A 325 4.52 -16.22 -1.94
N ILE A 326 3.70 -15.51 -1.17
CA ILE A 326 2.77 -16.12 -0.21
C ILE A 326 1.71 -16.97 -0.92
N ARG A 327 1.13 -16.52 -2.04
CA ARG A 327 0.21 -17.35 -2.83
C ARG A 327 0.86 -18.62 -3.38
N VAL A 328 2.12 -18.57 -3.83
CA VAL A 328 2.86 -19.76 -4.28
C VAL A 328 3.03 -20.78 -3.15
N LEU A 329 3.18 -20.32 -1.90
CA LEU A 329 3.25 -21.19 -0.72
C LEU A 329 1.88 -21.70 -0.27
N THR A 330 0.88 -20.82 -0.15
CA THR A 330 -0.40 -21.11 0.53
C THR A 330 -1.57 -21.44 -0.41
N GLY A 331 -1.41 -21.24 -1.70
CA GLY A 331 -2.47 -21.36 -2.72
C GLY A 331 -3.39 -20.14 -2.83
N THR A 332 -3.24 -19.09 -2.01
CA THR A 332 -4.12 -17.90 -2.05
C THR A 332 -3.43 -16.59 -1.69
N TYR A 333 -3.85 -15.50 -2.34
CA TYR A 333 -3.53 -14.13 -1.91
C TYR A 333 -4.15 -13.78 -0.55
N ARG A 334 -5.20 -14.50 -0.12
CA ARG A 334 -5.92 -14.23 1.13
C ARG A 334 -5.22 -14.89 2.33
N SER A 335 -4.06 -14.33 2.67
CA SER A 335 -3.16 -14.81 3.73
C SER A 335 -2.70 -13.65 4.62
N LYS A 336 -2.44 -13.92 5.91
CA LYS A 336 -1.98 -12.93 6.90
C LYS A 336 -0.99 -13.56 7.88
N LEU A 337 0.12 -12.89 8.13
CA LEU A 337 1.09 -13.24 9.17
C LEU A 337 0.87 -12.33 10.38
N VAL A 338 0.77 -12.91 11.58
CA VAL A 338 0.83 -12.18 12.87
C VAL A 338 2.02 -12.71 13.65
N PHE A 339 2.70 -11.85 14.40
CA PHE A 339 3.83 -12.20 15.27
C PHE A 339 3.92 -11.22 16.44
N ARG A 340 4.79 -11.49 17.41
CA ARG A 340 5.17 -10.57 18.48
C ARG A 340 6.47 -9.85 18.09
N ASN A 341 6.46 -8.53 18.13
CA ASN A 341 7.68 -7.71 18.19
C ASN A 341 8.10 -7.67 19.66
N ASP A 342 9.18 -8.37 20.04
CA ASP A 342 9.54 -8.46 21.47
C ASP A 342 10.11 -7.14 22.01
N VAL A 343 10.71 -6.31 21.14
CA VAL A 343 11.26 -4.98 21.47
C VAL A 343 10.19 -4.07 22.08
N THR A 344 9.02 -4.00 21.45
CA THR A 344 7.85 -3.23 21.93
C THR A 344 6.93 -4.07 22.82
N GLY A 345 7.18 -5.37 22.88
CA GLY A 345 6.35 -6.36 23.57
C GLY A 345 4.93 -6.54 23.01
N SER A 346 4.63 -6.03 21.81
CA SER A 346 3.30 -6.00 21.19
C SER A 346 3.20 -6.97 20.00
N LEU A 347 1.99 -7.24 19.53
CA LEU A 347 1.77 -7.94 18.26
C LEU A 347 1.95 -7.00 17.07
N SER A 348 2.46 -7.54 15.97
CA SER A 348 2.51 -6.91 14.65
C SER A 348 1.98 -7.88 13.60
N TYR A 349 1.47 -7.36 12.47
CA TYR A 349 0.96 -8.19 11.39
C TYR A 349 1.29 -7.66 9.99
N VAL A 350 1.33 -8.57 9.03
CA VAL A 350 1.42 -8.29 7.60
C VAL A 350 0.18 -8.88 6.93
N ASP A 351 -0.52 -8.06 6.14
CA ASP A 351 -1.74 -8.45 5.45
C ASP A 351 -1.50 -8.61 3.95
N TYR A 352 -1.10 -9.81 3.53
CA TYR A 352 -0.85 -10.10 2.12
C TYR A 352 -2.11 -9.99 1.25
N SER A 353 -3.30 -9.96 1.88
CA SER A 353 -4.59 -9.81 1.17
C SER A 353 -4.93 -8.39 0.73
N THR A 354 -3.98 -7.45 0.83
CA THR A 354 -4.09 -6.07 0.33
C THR A 354 -2.97 -5.68 -0.64
N GLY A 355 -2.09 -6.61 -1.04
CA GLY A 355 -0.95 -6.35 -1.95
C GLY A 355 0.21 -5.55 -1.32
N GLY A 356 -0.06 -4.74 -0.30
CA GLY A 356 0.93 -3.94 0.42
C GLY A 356 1.91 -4.79 1.23
N GLN A 357 3.21 -4.56 1.00
CA GLN A 357 4.30 -5.15 1.80
C GLN A 357 4.61 -4.24 3.00
N SER A 358 3.75 -4.25 4.01
CA SER A 358 3.85 -3.38 5.18
C SER A 358 3.58 -4.11 6.50
N VAL A 359 4.26 -3.68 7.56
CA VAL A 359 4.06 -4.20 8.92
C VAL A 359 3.23 -3.22 9.73
N VAL A 360 2.13 -3.69 10.30
CA VAL A 360 1.25 -2.87 11.14
C VAL A 360 1.31 -3.37 12.58
N GLU A 361 1.86 -2.55 13.47
CA GLU A 361 1.95 -2.85 14.90
C GLU A 361 0.65 -2.55 15.65
N LEU A 362 0.37 -3.35 16.67
CA LEU A 362 -0.86 -3.38 17.43
C LEU A 362 -0.58 -2.87 18.85
N GLN A 363 -0.35 -1.56 18.99
CA GLN A 363 0.05 -0.88 20.23
C GLN A 363 -0.88 -1.16 21.44
N ASP A 364 -2.12 -1.63 21.21
CA ASP A 364 -3.06 -2.05 22.26
C ASP A 364 -2.86 -3.50 22.77
N THR A 365 -1.80 -4.18 22.34
CA THR A 365 -1.52 -5.60 22.66
C THR A 365 -0.24 -5.83 23.48
N TYR A 366 0.29 -4.82 24.16
CA TYR A 366 1.48 -4.96 25.02
C TYR A 366 1.40 -6.15 25.98
N GLY A 367 2.42 -7.01 25.97
CA GLY A 367 2.50 -8.23 26.77
C GLY A 367 1.84 -9.46 26.13
N ALA A 368 1.52 -9.42 24.84
CA ALA A 368 0.93 -10.54 24.10
C ALA A 368 1.95 -11.63 23.71
N TYR A 369 1.57 -12.88 23.92
CA TYR A 369 2.26 -14.10 23.50
C TYR A 369 1.25 -15.10 22.90
N HIS A 370 1.75 -16.08 22.14
CA HIS A 370 0.95 -17.15 21.52
C HIS A 370 -0.29 -16.64 20.76
N PRO A 371 -0.10 -15.85 19.69
CA PRO A 371 -1.20 -15.46 18.83
C PRO A 371 -1.70 -16.64 18.00
N ASP A 372 -3.02 -16.79 17.84
CA ASP A 372 -3.63 -17.62 16.81
C ASP A 372 -4.70 -16.81 16.07
N ILE A 373 -4.81 -17.01 14.76
CA ILE A 373 -5.65 -16.21 13.86
C ILE A 373 -6.97 -16.95 13.62
N SER A 374 -8.08 -16.21 13.60
CA SER A 374 -9.40 -16.79 13.39
C SER A 374 -9.55 -17.43 12.01
N PRO A 375 -10.43 -18.44 11.84
CA PRO A 375 -10.56 -19.16 10.55
C PRO A 375 -10.94 -18.26 9.36
N ASP A 376 -11.56 -17.10 9.62
CA ASP A 376 -11.93 -16.09 8.62
C ASP A 376 -10.87 -14.99 8.40
N GLY A 377 -9.73 -15.03 9.10
CA GLY A 377 -8.64 -14.06 9.00
C GLY A 377 -8.94 -12.67 9.57
N ARG A 378 -10.02 -12.54 10.36
CA ARG A 378 -10.53 -11.24 10.86
C ARG A 378 -10.13 -10.91 12.29
N PHE A 379 -9.68 -11.88 13.08
CA PHE A 379 -9.34 -11.71 14.49
C PHE A 379 -8.03 -12.43 14.83
N VAL A 380 -7.33 -11.93 15.85
CA VAL A 380 -6.27 -12.66 16.55
C VAL A 380 -6.70 -12.88 18.00
N ALA A 381 -6.53 -14.09 18.48
CA ALA A 381 -6.58 -14.44 19.90
C ALA A 381 -5.15 -14.54 20.43
N TYR A 382 -4.87 -14.06 21.64
CA TYR A 382 -3.52 -14.13 22.25
C TYR A 382 -3.63 -14.23 23.78
N CYS A 383 -2.52 -14.50 24.47
CA CYS A 383 -2.48 -14.51 25.93
C CYS A 383 -1.30 -13.74 26.53
N THR A 384 -1.25 -13.62 27.87
CA THR A 384 -0.20 -12.89 28.61
C THR A 384 0.83 -13.79 29.31
N GLY A 385 0.75 -15.11 29.11
CA GLY A 385 1.68 -16.10 29.68
C GLY A 385 2.55 -16.77 28.62
N LEU A 386 3.71 -17.28 29.04
CA LEU A 386 4.66 -18.03 28.20
C LEU A 386 4.52 -19.55 28.37
N GLU A 387 4.96 -20.31 27.37
CA GLU A 387 5.02 -21.78 27.46
C GLU A 387 6.11 -22.21 28.47
N GLY A 388 5.82 -23.25 29.24
CA GLY A 388 6.72 -23.75 30.29
C GLY A 388 6.73 -22.92 31.58
N VAL A 389 6.09 -21.75 31.61
CA VAL A 389 6.03 -20.84 32.78
C VAL A 389 4.66 -20.92 33.46
N SER A 390 4.61 -21.47 34.68
CA SER A 390 3.38 -21.46 35.49
C SER A 390 3.07 -20.07 36.04
N GLY A 391 1.80 -19.71 36.08
CA GLY A 391 1.34 -18.40 36.52
C GLY A 391 -0.04 -18.03 35.98
N LYS A 392 -0.59 -16.90 36.43
CA LYS A 392 -1.84 -16.39 35.89
C LYS A 392 -1.61 -15.75 34.53
N SER A 393 -2.41 -16.17 33.55
CA SER A 393 -2.45 -15.59 32.21
C SER A 393 -3.88 -15.15 31.89
N SER A 394 -4.06 -14.15 31.03
CA SER A 394 -5.35 -13.78 30.46
C SER A 394 -5.35 -14.01 28.95
N VAL A 395 -6.45 -14.52 28.40
CA VAL A 395 -6.71 -14.60 26.96
C VAL A 395 -7.49 -13.36 26.50
N TYR A 396 -7.12 -12.84 25.34
CA TYR A 396 -7.75 -11.72 24.67
C TYR A 396 -8.09 -12.07 23.22
N VAL A 397 -9.05 -11.36 22.63
CA VAL A 397 -9.33 -11.35 21.18
C VAL A 397 -9.49 -9.91 20.70
N ARG A 398 -8.83 -9.56 19.59
CA ARG A 398 -9.02 -8.30 18.84
C ARG A 398 -9.19 -8.57 17.34
N SER A 399 -9.73 -7.62 16.58
CA SER A 399 -9.74 -7.72 15.11
C SER A 399 -8.36 -7.45 14.50
N LEU A 400 -8.06 -8.05 13.36
CA LEU A 400 -7.01 -7.58 12.46
C LEU A 400 -7.60 -6.50 11.53
N GLY A 401 -6.81 -5.50 11.14
CA GLY A 401 -7.30 -4.25 10.51
C GLY A 401 -7.57 -3.13 11.52
N GLY A 402 -7.65 -1.88 11.03
CA GLY A 402 -7.70 -0.67 11.87
C GLY A 402 -9.09 -0.24 12.36
N SER A 403 -10.16 -0.58 11.65
CA SER A 403 -11.53 -0.06 11.89
C SER A 403 -12.45 -1.06 12.62
N GLY A 404 -11.94 -1.72 13.67
CA GLY A 404 -12.59 -2.91 14.25
C GLY A 404 -12.72 -2.96 15.78
N LEU A 405 -12.65 -4.19 16.30
CA LEU A 405 -12.86 -4.53 17.70
C LEU A 405 -11.51 -4.55 18.44
N GLY A 406 -11.29 -3.59 19.34
CA GLY A 406 -10.17 -3.59 20.28
C GLY A 406 -10.22 -4.77 21.28
N PRO A 407 -9.17 -4.98 22.09
CA PRO A 407 -8.95 -6.19 22.88
C PRO A 407 -10.08 -6.49 23.88
N VAL A 408 -10.81 -7.57 23.63
CA VAL A 408 -11.81 -8.14 24.53
C VAL A 408 -11.15 -9.25 25.36
N GLN A 409 -11.23 -9.18 26.69
CA GLN A 409 -10.66 -10.17 27.62
C GLN A 409 -11.64 -11.30 27.95
N LEU A 410 -11.15 -12.54 28.01
CA LEU A 410 -11.88 -13.69 28.56
C LEU A 410 -11.92 -13.61 30.10
N ARG A 411 -13.11 -13.57 30.68
CA ARG A 411 -13.32 -13.37 32.13
C ARG A 411 -13.30 -14.69 32.92
N VAL A 412 -12.11 -15.28 33.04
CA VAL A 412 -11.84 -16.47 33.88
C VAL A 412 -10.66 -16.22 34.82
N GLU A 413 -10.37 -17.14 35.75
CA GLU A 413 -9.26 -16.95 36.71
C GLU A 413 -7.87 -16.98 36.06
N SER A 414 -7.68 -17.85 35.06
CA SER A 414 -6.48 -17.94 34.24
C SER A 414 -6.80 -18.63 32.91
N ALA A 415 -6.21 -18.14 31.82
CA ALA A 415 -6.28 -18.71 30.48
C ALA A 415 -4.98 -18.42 29.71
N ALA A 416 -4.38 -19.44 29.11
CA ALA A 416 -3.15 -19.36 28.33
C ALA A 416 -3.24 -20.15 27.02
N ILE A 417 -2.39 -19.77 26.05
CA ILE A 417 -2.19 -20.39 24.74
C ILE A 417 -3.52 -20.69 24.03
N PRO A 418 -4.22 -19.64 23.54
CA PRO A 418 -5.50 -19.80 22.85
C PRO A 418 -5.29 -20.37 21.45
N ARG A 419 -6.14 -21.31 21.04
CA ARG A 419 -6.18 -21.84 19.67
C ARG A 419 -7.58 -21.83 19.11
N TRP A 420 -7.74 -21.35 17.89
CA TRP A 420 -9.03 -21.35 17.19
C TRP A 420 -9.36 -22.74 16.65
N ARG A 421 -10.63 -23.13 16.77
CA ARG A 421 -11.16 -24.39 16.22
C ARG A 421 -12.57 -24.17 15.66
N VAL A 422 -12.85 -24.76 14.51
CA VAL A 422 -14.20 -24.84 13.95
C VAL A 422 -14.84 -26.14 14.42
N LEU A 423 -16.08 -26.08 14.91
CA LEU A 423 -16.85 -27.26 15.29
C LEU A 423 -17.60 -27.83 14.07
N GLY A 424 -18.00 -29.11 14.14
CA GLY A 424 -18.71 -29.80 13.04
C GLY A 424 -20.10 -29.22 12.68
N ASN A 425 -20.59 -28.20 13.38
CA ASN A 425 -21.78 -27.43 13.03
C ASN A 425 -21.47 -26.06 12.38
N GLY A 426 -20.18 -25.72 12.19
CA GLY A 426 -19.71 -24.44 11.66
C GLY A 426 -19.54 -23.32 12.69
N ASP A 427 -19.84 -23.52 13.98
CA ASP A 427 -19.52 -22.52 15.01
C ASP A 427 -18.02 -22.53 15.35
N THR A 428 -17.47 -21.34 15.60
CA THR A 428 -16.06 -21.15 15.97
C THR A 428 -15.90 -21.02 17.49
N VAL A 429 -14.94 -21.77 18.04
CA VAL A 429 -14.54 -21.72 19.46
C VAL A 429 -13.04 -21.45 19.60
N ILE A 430 -12.65 -21.01 20.79
CA ILE A 430 -11.25 -20.90 21.23
C ILE A 430 -11.01 -21.94 22.31
N VAL A 431 -10.05 -22.84 22.08
CA VAL A 431 -9.51 -23.79 23.07
C VAL A 431 -8.40 -23.08 23.84
N TYR A 432 -8.31 -23.28 25.16
CA TYR A 432 -7.25 -22.71 26.00
C TYR A 432 -6.94 -23.61 27.22
N VAL A 433 -5.84 -23.33 27.92
CA VAL A 433 -5.47 -24.04 29.17
C VAL A 433 -5.43 -23.12 30.38
N SER A 434 -5.65 -23.66 31.59
CA SER A 434 -5.66 -22.88 32.83
C SER A 434 -4.28 -22.44 33.34
N ASP A 435 -3.21 -23.18 32.99
CA ASP A 435 -1.81 -22.89 33.27
C ASP A 435 -0.98 -23.49 32.12
N ALA A 436 0.05 -22.79 31.64
CA ALA A 436 0.92 -23.20 30.52
C ALA A 436 2.29 -23.71 30.99
N GLY A 437 2.44 -24.02 32.28
CA GLY A 437 3.70 -24.33 32.91
C GLY A 437 4.34 -25.67 32.54
N ASN A 438 5.55 -25.85 33.06
CA ASN A 438 6.38 -27.04 32.91
C ASN A 438 5.60 -28.34 33.17
N ASN A 439 5.34 -29.10 32.10
CA ASN A 439 4.48 -30.28 32.14
C ASN A 439 5.21 -31.56 32.59
N LYS A 440 6.48 -31.47 33.04
CA LYS A 440 7.31 -32.64 33.39
C LYS A 440 6.72 -33.47 34.53
N ASP A 441 6.20 -32.83 35.57
CA ASP A 441 5.48 -33.56 36.63
C ASP A 441 4.04 -33.90 36.23
N GLY A 442 3.66 -35.17 36.40
CA GLY A 442 2.35 -35.67 35.99
C GLY A 442 1.19 -35.31 36.92
N ALA A 443 1.45 -34.92 38.17
CA ALA A 443 0.42 -34.41 39.08
C ALA A 443 0.18 -32.93 38.85
N THR A 444 1.23 -32.11 38.71
CA THR A 444 1.12 -30.69 38.34
C THR A 444 0.41 -30.52 36.99
N PHE A 445 0.79 -31.30 35.97
CA PHE A 445 0.12 -31.25 34.66
C PHE A 445 -1.39 -31.52 34.75
N ARG A 446 -1.82 -32.51 35.55
CA ARG A 446 -3.24 -32.86 35.75
C ARG A 446 -3.98 -31.94 36.73
N ALA A 447 -3.29 -31.08 37.46
CA ALA A 447 -3.92 -30.03 38.26
C ALA A 447 -4.36 -28.84 37.39
N ALA A 448 -3.70 -28.63 36.24
CA ALA A 448 -4.17 -27.78 35.17
C ALA A 448 -5.25 -28.49 34.33
N SER A 449 -5.94 -27.74 33.47
CA SER A 449 -7.07 -28.24 32.68
C SER A 449 -7.20 -27.54 31.32
N THR A 450 -7.85 -28.22 30.38
CA THR A 450 -8.14 -27.74 29.02
C THR A 450 -9.62 -27.37 28.92
N TRP A 451 -9.90 -26.25 28.27
CA TRP A 451 -11.22 -25.62 28.16
C TRP A 451 -11.49 -25.17 26.73
N GLN A 452 -12.76 -24.93 26.40
CA GLN A 452 -13.16 -24.18 25.22
C GLN A 452 -14.14 -23.05 25.55
N VAL A 453 -14.22 -22.03 24.72
CA VAL A 453 -15.22 -20.96 24.82
C VAL A 453 -15.66 -20.50 23.42
N PRO A 454 -16.97 -20.31 23.15
CA PRO A 454 -17.42 -19.73 21.89
C PRO A 454 -17.01 -18.26 21.75
N PHE A 455 -16.72 -17.80 20.54
CA PHE A 455 -16.55 -16.37 20.27
C PHE A 455 -17.45 -15.93 19.10
N LYS A 456 -18.43 -15.05 19.37
CA LYS A 456 -19.48 -14.69 18.41
C LYS A 456 -19.91 -13.24 18.59
N GLY A 457 -20.02 -12.49 17.49
CA GLY A 457 -20.41 -11.07 17.55
C GLY A 457 -19.46 -10.18 18.36
N GLY A 458 -18.17 -10.50 18.36
CA GLY A 458 -17.14 -9.77 19.12
C GLY A 458 -17.13 -10.03 20.63
N LYS A 459 -17.70 -11.16 21.09
CA LYS A 459 -17.81 -11.49 22.52
C LYS A 459 -17.56 -12.98 22.76
N PHE A 460 -16.94 -13.29 23.90
CA PHE A 460 -16.91 -14.64 24.45
C PHE A 460 -18.30 -15.06 24.94
N GLY A 461 -18.61 -16.35 24.78
CA GLY A 461 -19.72 -17.04 25.45
C GLY A 461 -19.32 -17.60 26.82
N GLU A 462 -20.10 -18.57 27.30
CA GLU A 462 -19.78 -19.31 28.52
C GLU A 462 -18.63 -20.32 28.27
N PRO A 463 -17.60 -20.38 29.14
CA PRO A 463 -16.53 -21.37 29.03
C PRO A 463 -16.95 -22.78 29.48
N GLU A 464 -16.49 -23.79 28.75
CA GLU A 464 -16.72 -25.21 29.01
C GLU A 464 -15.40 -25.92 29.31
N LYS A 465 -15.34 -26.69 30.40
CA LYS A 465 -14.18 -27.53 30.72
C LYS A 465 -14.23 -28.81 29.90
N LEU A 466 -13.18 -29.10 29.15
CA LEU A 466 -13.08 -30.29 28.32
C LEU A 466 -12.50 -31.49 29.08
N PHE A 467 -11.36 -31.32 29.75
CA PHE A 467 -10.70 -32.36 30.55
C PHE A 467 -9.58 -31.79 31.44
N ASP A 468 -9.05 -32.63 32.34
CA ASP A 468 -7.82 -32.35 33.11
C ASP A 468 -6.56 -32.55 32.25
N GLY A 469 -5.48 -31.87 32.60
CA GLY A 469 -4.29 -31.74 31.75
C GLY A 469 -4.31 -30.43 30.94
N ALA A 470 -3.14 -29.81 30.77
CA ALA A 470 -2.96 -28.61 29.94
C ALA A 470 -2.57 -28.98 28.50
N TYR A 471 -3.52 -29.38 27.66
CA TYR A 471 -3.26 -29.78 26.27
C TYR A 471 -3.31 -28.57 25.31
N HIS A 472 -2.35 -27.66 25.49
CA HIS A 472 -2.20 -26.41 24.74
C HIS A 472 -1.57 -26.56 23.34
N GLY A 473 -1.18 -27.76 22.92
CA GLY A 473 -0.72 -28.03 21.55
C GLY A 473 -1.85 -28.22 20.53
N GLY A 474 -3.11 -28.26 21.00
CA GLY A 474 -4.30 -28.37 20.16
C GLY A 474 -5.04 -29.69 20.30
N ILE A 475 -6.21 -29.75 19.66
CA ILE A 475 -7.14 -30.88 19.64
C ILE A 475 -7.55 -31.11 18.19
N SER A 476 -7.55 -32.36 17.72
CA SER A 476 -7.92 -32.68 16.33
C SER A 476 -9.35 -32.29 16.01
N ASP A 477 -9.64 -32.06 14.72
CA ASP A 477 -10.96 -31.64 14.26
C ASP A 477 -12.06 -32.62 14.71
N ASP A 478 -11.80 -33.93 14.58
CA ASP A 478 -12.69 -35.01 15.04
C ASP A 478 -12.64 -35.29 16.56
N GLY A 479 -11.80 -34.59 17.32
CA GLY A 479 -11.69 -34.74 18.77
C GLY A 479 -11.13 -36.08 19.25
N THR A 480 -10.35 -36.81 18.43
CA THR A 480 -9.75 -38.10 18.80
C THR A 480 -8.33 -38.01 19.37
N LEU A 481 -7.63 -36.89 19.15
CA LEU A 481 -6.28 -36.63 19.66
C LEU A 481 -6.19 -35.19 20.23
N ALA A 482 -5.44 -35.02 21.32
CA ALA A 482 -4.98 -33.71 21.81
C ALA A 482 -3.53 -33.80 22.31
N VAL A 483 -2.75 -32.72 22.18
CA VAL A 483 -1.29 -32.72 22.47
C VAL A 483 -0.82 -31.51 23.29
N SER A 484 0.37 -31.58 23.88
CA SER A 484 1.08 -30.49 24.56
C SER A 484 2.58 -30.78 24.57
N GLY A 485 3.41 -29.75 24.41
CA GLY A 485 4.85 -29.81 24.62
C GLY A 485 5.27 -28.66 25.53
N ALA A 486 5.69 -28.96 26.75
CA ALA A 486 6.19 -27.96 27.70
C ALA A 486 7.22 -28.62 28.61
N ARG A 487 8.28 -29.19 27.98
CA ARG A 487 9.30 -30.14 28.48
C ARG A 487 9.08 -31.60 28.09
N LEU A 488 7.85 -32.11 28.07
CA LEU A 488 7.51 -33.45 27.57
C LEU A 488 6.44 -33.34 26.51
N LEU A 489 6.55 -34.10 25.42
CA LEU A 489 5.47 -34.22 24.44
C LEU A 489 4.40 -35.18 24.98
N ARG A 490 3.28 -34.63 25.44
CA ARG A 490 2.14 -35.35 26.02
C ARG A 490 1.03 -35.48 24.98
N ALA A 491 0.36 -36.63 24.97
CA ALA A 491 -0.77 -36.89 24.07
C ALA A 491 -1.95 -37.53 24.83
N ARG A 492 -3.16 -37.05 24.54
CA ARG A 492 -4.43 -37.63 24.98
C ARG A 492 -5.12 -38.26 23.78
N ILE A 493 -5.32 -39.57 23.82
CA ILE A 493 -5.78 -40.38 22.68
C ILE A 493 -7.11 -41.02 23.06
N ALA A 494 -8.16 -40.74 22.30
CA ALA A 494 -9.50 -41.27 22.54
C ALA A 494 -9.57 -42.80 22.42
N SER A 495 -10.42 -43.43 23.23
CA SER A 495 -10.80 -44.84 23.04
C SER A 495 -11.63 -45.01 21.76
N HIS A 496 -11.70 -46.24 21.25
CA HIS A 496 -12.47 -46.54 20.03
C HIS A 496 -13.96 -46.20 20.21
N GLY A 497 -14.50 -45.32 19.36
CA GLY A 497 -15.87 -44.81 19.45
C GLY A 497 -16.07 -43.68 20.48
N SER A 498 -14.98 -43.14 21.04
CA SER A 498 -14.97 -42.03 21.99
C SER A 498 -14.30 -40.77 21.39
N THR A 499 -14.24 -39.70 22.18
CA THR A 499 -13.43 -38.48 21.94
C THR A 499 -12.55 -38.23 23.15
N VAL A 500 -11.58 -37.30 23.06
CA VAL A 500 -10.73 -36.90 24.19
C VAL A 500 -11.51 -36.28 25.36
N PHE A 501 -12.75 -35.82 25.12
CA PHE A 501 -13.71 -35.32 26.11
C PHE A 501 -14.37 -36.45 26.93
N GLY A 502 -14.29 -37.69 26.45
CA GLY A 502 -14.82 -38.88 27.11
C GLY A 502 -13.72 -39.83 27.57
N ASP A 503 -13.91 -41.13 27.29
CA ASP A 503 -12.91 -42.15 27.58
C ASP A 503 -11.71 -42.02 26.62
N ALA A 504 -10.53 -41.84 27.20
CA ALA A 504 -9.27 -41.57 26.50
C ALA A 504 -8.07 -41.87 27.41
N ARG A 505 -6.95 -42.29 26.82
CA ARG A 505 -5.67 -42.49 27.53
C ARG A 505 -4.78 -41.26 27.42
N ASP A 506 -4.19 -40.85 28.53
CA ASP A 506 -3.07 -39.89 28.56
C ASP A 506 -1.74 -40.66 28.43
N THR A 507 -0.81 -40.14 27.63
CA THR A 507 0.50 -40.77 27.40
C THR A 507 1.61 -39.73 27.16
N VAL A 508 2.85 -40.21 27.05
CA VAL A 508 4.03 -39.41 26.72
C VAL A 508 4.67 -40.01 25.47
N TRP A 509 4.92 -39.18 24.47
CA TRP A 509 5.57 -39.52 23.21
C TRP A 509 7.05 -39.09 23.23
N TYR A 510 7.75 -39.25 22.10
CA TYR A 510 9.16 -38.85 21.94
C TYR A 510 10.10 -39.39 23.06
N ASN A 511 9.88 -40.64 23.47
CA ASN A 511 10.61 -41.34 24.55
C ASN A 511 10.68 -40.62 25.92
N GLY A 512 9.92 -39.54 26.12
CA GLY A 512 10.03 -38.67 27.30
C GLY A 512 11.28 -37.77 27.31
N GLU A 513 11.92 -37.58 26.15
CA GLU A 513 12.97 -36.57 25.95
C GLU A 513 12.37 -35.16 25.81
N GLN A 514 13.20 -34.12 25.78
CA GLN A 514 12.71 -32.74 25.86
C GLN A 514 12.16 -32.23 24.51
N ALA A 515 10.91 -31.80 24.54
CA ALA A 515 10.18 -31.20 23.41
C ALA A 515 9.45 -29.91 23.84
N CYS A 516 9.46 -28.93 22.95
CA CYS A 516 8.81 -27.61 23.08
C CYS A 516 8.04 -27.26 21.79
N ASN A 517 7.22 -26.18 21.84
CA ASN A 517 6.52 -25.61 20.70
C ASN A 517 5.63 -26.64 19.96
N ALA A 518 5.06 -27.60 20.70
CA ALA A 518 4.40 -28.75 20.09
C ALA A 518 2.97 -28.41 19.66
N SER A 519 2.70 -28.44 18.35
CA SER A 519 1.45 -28.01 17.73
C SER A 519 0.85 -29.09 16.82
N LEU A 520 -0.48 -29.18 16.81
CA LEU A 520 -1.24 -30.18 16.04
C LEU A 520 -1.74 -29.60 14.70
N ALA A 521 -1.61 -30.39 13.63
CA ALA A 521 -1.97 -29.95 12.28
C ALA A 521 -3.47 -29.69 12.12
N LYS A 522 -3.81 -28.54 11.51
CA LYS A 522 -5.18 -28.07 11.18
C LYS A 522 -5.65 -28.58 9.80
N ASP A 523 -5.23 -29.79 9.41
CA ASP A 523 -5.36 -30.38 8.07
C ASP A 523 -6.04 -31.78 8.09
N SER A 524 -6.67 -32.16 9.20
CA SER A 524 -7.17 -33.51 9.53
C SER A 524 -6.15 -34.66 9.59
N SER A 525 -4.87 -34.44 9.24
CA SER A 525 -3.83 -35.49 9.26
C SER A 525 -3.42 -35.93 10.67
N LYS A 526 -3.70 -35.09 11.68
CA LYS A 526 -3.36 -35.28 13.10
C LYS A 526 -1.84 -35.43 13.35
N ARG A 527 -1.02 -34.92 12.44
CA ARG A 527 0.44 -34.80 12.63
C ARG A 527 0.73 -33.79 13.75
N THR A 528 1.77 -34.06 14.54
CA THR A 528 2.24 -33.14 15.59
C THR A 528 3.62 -32.61 15.23
N LEU A 529 3.75 -31.30 15.08
CA LEU A 529 5.01 -30.58 14.91
C LEU A 529 5.60 -30.29 16.29
N PHE A 530 6.93 -30.27 16.42
CA PHE A 530 7.63 -29.83 17.64
C PHE A 530 9.12 -29.55 17.37
N LEU A 531 9.80 -28.91 18.33
CA LEU A 531 11.25 -28.71 18.36
C LEU A 531 11.89 -29.50 19.52
N ASP A 532 13.14 -29.93 19.33
CA ASP A 532 13.85 -30.80 20.29
C ASP A 532 15.28 -30.36 20.63
N PHE A 533 15.80 -30.88 21.73
CA PHE A 533 17.04 -30.44 22.36
C PHE A 533 18.24 -31.31 21.96
N ALA A 534 18.40 -31.57 20.66
CA ALA A 534 19.42 -32.48 20.12
C ALA A 534 19.35 -33.85 20.83
N SER A 535 18.16 -34.45 20.88
CA SER A 535 17.90 -35.65 21.67
C SER A 535 18.40 -36.91 20.96
N LYS A 536 18.59 -37.98 21.73
CA LYS A 536 19.05 -39.25 21.18
C LYS A 536 18.04 -39.83 20.17
N THR A 537 16.75 -39.71 20.44
CA THR A 537 15.68 -40.14 19.52
C THR A 537 15.71 -39.33 18.22
N GLY A 538 16.03 -38.04 18.30
CA GLY A 538 16.21 -37.16 17.15
C GLY A 538 17.40 -37.56 16.28
N HIS A 539 18.60 -37.65 16.85
CA HIS A 539 19.81 -38.10 16.12
C HIS A 539 19.64 -39.50 15.53
N GLU A 540 19.02 -40.44 16.23
CA GLU A 540 18.75 -41.80 15.73
C GLU A 540 17.70 -41.85 14.60
N PHE A 541 16.81 -40.87 14.49
CA PHE A 541 15.82 -40.77 13.41
C PHE A 541 16.38 -40.06 12.17
N VAL A 542 17.09 -38.94 12.36
CA VAL A 542 17.66 -38.14 11.27
C VAL A 542 18.90 -38.81 10.68
N GLY A 543 19.70 -39.49 11.50
CA GLY A 543 20.91 -40.20 11.08
C GLY A 543 22.19 -39.34 11.06
N GLU A 544 22.14 -38.10 11.54
CA GLU A 544 23.27 -37.18 11.65
C GLU A 544 23.18 -36.34 12.93
N ASP A 545 24.33 -35.82 13.38
CA ASP A 545 24.41 -34.93 14.55
C ASP A 545 23.89 -33.53 14.20
N TYR A 546 23.15 -32.91 15.14
CA TYR A 546 22.63 -31.54 15.04
C TYR A 546 22.42 -30.93 16.43
N GLY A 547 22.35 -29.59 16.53
CA GLY A 547 22.20 -28.79 17.76
C GLY A 547 20.77 -28.53 18.22
N VAL A 548 20.60 -27.77 19.30
CA VAL A 548 19.28 -27.50 19.91
C VAL A 548 18.38 -26.73 18.93
N HIS A 549 17.18 -27.25 18.68
CA HIS A 549 16.21 -26.72 17.72
C HIS A 549 16.71 -26.59 16.25
N GLU A 550 17.87 -27.16 15.87
CA GLU A 550 18.34 -27.19 14.47
C GLU A 550 17.51 -28.16 13.59
N ARG A 551 16.56 -28.89 14.18
CA ARG A 551 15.58 -29.72 13.48
C ARG A 551 14.17 -29.38 13.93
N MET A 552 13.32 -29.16 12.93
CA MET A 552 11.87 -29.24 13.04
C MET A 552 11.48 -30.71 12.86
N LEU A 553 10.66 -31.25 13.76
CA LEU A 553 10.30 -32.68 13.79
C LEU A 553 8.79 -32.89 13.75
N VAL A 554 8.37 -33.99 13.12
CA VAL A 554 6.95 -34.33 12.95
C VAL A 554 6.65 -35.76 13.40
N LEU A 555 5.67 -35.89 14.30
CA LEU A 555 5.07 -37.16 14.68
C LEU A 555 3.79 -37.46 13.89
N ASP A 556 3.54 -38.74 13.62
CA ASP A 556 2.22 -39.22 13.17
C ASP A 556 1.18 -39.22 14.31
N SER A 557 -0.06 -39.54 13.95
CA SER A 557 -1.21 -39.60 14.88
C SER A 557 -1.10 -40.67 15.99
N THR A 558 -0.08 -41.51 15.96
CA THR A 558 0.19 -42.56 16.96
C THR A 558 1.41 -42.28 17.83
N GLY A 559 2.26 -41.31 17.42
CA GLY A 559 3.43 -40.85 18.14
C GLY A 559 4.78 -41.29 17.56
N ASN A 560 4.83 -41.83 16.33
CA ASN A 560 6.10 -42.16 15.67
C ASN A 560 6.64 -40.94 14.91
N LEU A 561 7.96 -40.76 14.89
CA LEU A 561 8.60 -39.81 13.97
C LEU A 561 8.39 -40.25 12.52
N VAL A 562 7.96 -39.31 11.68
CA VAL A 562 7.75 -39.52 10.24
C VAL A 562 8.48 -38.52 9.36
N GLN A 563 8.91 -37.38 9.91
CA GLN A 563 9.63 -36.36 9.14
C GLN A 563 10.52 -35.47 10.01
N SER A 564 11.58 -34.94 9.40
CA SER A 564 12.39 -33.82 9.91
C SER A 564 12.69 -32.83 8.79
N VAL A 565 12.87 -31.55 9.12
CA VAL A 565 13.48 -30.52 8.27
C VAL A 565 14.56 -29.78 9.08
N ALA A 566 15.70 -29.49 8.44
CA ALA A 566 16.81 -28.76 9.05
C ALA A 566 16.58 -27.25 9.05
N ALA A 567 17.08 -26.55 10.07
CA ALA A 567 17.17 -25.10 10.06
C ALA A 567 18.21 -24.59 9.03
N PRO A 568 18.11 -23.33 8.54
CA PRO A 568 19.15 -22.73 7.72
C PRO A 568 20.51 -22.67 8.47
N ALA A 569 21.61 -22.78 7.74
CA ALA A 569 22.94 -22.83 8.35
C ALA A 569 23.24 -21.55 9.18
N GLY A 570 23.60 -21.73 10.46
CA GLY A 570 23.82 -20.63 11.41
C GLY A 570 22.57 -20.16 12.16
N TYR A 571 21.45 -20.85 11.99
CA TYR A 571 20.20 -20.62 12.70
C TYR A 571 19.65 -21.88 13.34
N SER A 572 18.82 -21.71 14.37
CA SER A 572 17.90 -22.72 14.88
C SER A 572 16.45 -22.21 14.78
N PHE A 573 15.47 -23.12 14.85
CA PHE A 573 14.06 -22.73 14.92
C PHE A 573 13.69 -22.30 16.36
N ASP A 574 12.72 -21.41 16.49
CA ASP A 574 11.90 -21.32 17.70
C ASP A 574 10.45 -20.94 17.33
N HIS A 575 9.55 -20.99 18.30
CA HIS A 575 8.18 -20.54 18.19
C HIS A 575 7.38 -21.21 17.04
N SER A 576 7.68 -22.47 16.73
CA SER A 576 7.13 -23.16 15.55
C SER A 576 5.64 -23.51 15.66
N GLU A 577 4.87 -23.16 14.64
CA GLU A 577 3.44 -23.42 14.52
C GLU A 577 3.07 -24.00 13.15
N TRP A 578 1.96 -24.73 13.06
CA TRP A 578 1.38 -25.10 11.77
C TRP A 578 0.82 -23.87 11.06
N ALA A 579 1.10 -23.76 9.76
CA ALA A 579 0.75 -22.59 8.96
C ALA A 579 -0.34 -22.89 7.92
N GLY A 580 -1.16 -21.88 7.63
CA GLY A 580 -2.27 -21.97 6.69
C GLY A 580 -3.46 -22.77 7.22
N SER A 581 -4.37 -23.12 6.33
CA SER A 581 -5.45 -24.07 6.61
C SER A 581 -5.79 -24.87 5.36
N GLY A 582 -5.91 -26.20 5.49
CA GLY A 582 -6.09 -27.13 4.36
C GLY A 582 -4.87 -28.01 4.07
N ASN A 583 -4.83 -28.63 2.89
CA ASN A 583 -3.96 -29.77 2.56
C ASN A 583 -2.46 -29.44 2.34
N VAL A 584 -2.02 -28.20 2.54
CA VAL A 584 -0.60 -27.81 2.33
C VAL A 584 0.17 -28.00 3.63
N ALA A 585 1.24 -28.80 3.60
CA ALA A 585 2.01 -29.14 4.79
C ALA A 585 3.02 -28.02 5.14
N LEU A 586 2.53 -26.84 5.53
CA LEU A 586 3.37 -25.71 5.94
C LEU A 586 3.50 -25.62 7.47
N ALA A 587 4.68 -25.21 7.91
CA ALA A 587 4.91 -24.64 9.24
C ALA A 587 5.41 -23.19 9.11
N VAL A 588 5.25 -22.40 10.15
CA VAL A 588 5.91 -21.10 10.32
C VAL A 588 6.73 -21.15 11.61
N ALA A 589 7.91 -20.53 11.61
CA ALA A 589 8.79 -20.48 12.76
C ALA A 589 9.59 -19.18 12.78
N THR A 590 10.07 -18.80 13.95
CA THR A 590 11.16 -17.85 14.12
C THR A 590 12.48 -18.55 13.79
N LEU A 591 13.45 -17.81 13.22
CA LEU A 591 14.85 -18.22 13.11
C LEU A 591 15.68 -17.45 14.14
N ALA A 592 16.21 -18.16 15.14
CA ALA A 592 17.17 -17.62 16.10
C ALA A 592 18.59 -17.82 15.54
N ASN A 593 19.44 -16.79 15.60
CA ASN A 593 20.84 -16.88 15.17
C ASN A 593 21.73 -17.54 16.25
N ASN A 594 23.03 -17.72 15.95
CA ASN A 594 24.02 -18.27 16.90
C ASN A 594 24.16 -17.49 18.23
N ASP A 595 23.78 -16.21 18.29
CA ASP A 595 23.79 -15.39 19.51
C ASP A 595 22.49 -15.50 20.32
N GLY A 596 21.49 -16.22 19.80
CA GLY A 596 20.15 -16.36 20.35
C GLY A 596 19.18 -15.23 19.96
N ALA A 597 19.52 -14.41 18.97
CA ALA A 597 18.69 -13.29 18.52
C ALA A 597 17.69 -13.73 17.43
N HIS A 598 16.42 -13.38 17.61
CA HIS A 598 15.27 -13.82 16.82
C HIS A 598 15.05 -12.95 15.58
N LYS A 599 16.07 -12.83 14.73
CA LYS A 599 16.12 -11.81 13.67
C LYS A 599 15.16 -12.02 12.49
N LYS A 600 14.60 -13.22 12.30
CA LYS A 600 13.74 -13.53 11.14
C LYS A 600 12.55 -14.43 11.47
N ILE A 601 11.50 -14.34 10.66
CA ILE A 601 10.39 -15.30 10.57
C ILE A 601 10.49 -16.00 9.21
N ALA A 602 10.25 -17.32 9.16
CA ALA A 602 10.23 -18.10 7.93
C ALA A 602 9.09 -19.12 7.89
N VAL A 603 8.63 -19.44 6.69
CA VAL A 603 7.79 -20.60 6.39
C VAL A 603 8.67 -21.77 6.00
N VAL A 604 8.36 -22.95 6.53
CA VAL A 604 8.97 -24.23 6.18
C VAL A 604 7.94 -25.05 5.42
N ASN A 605 8.23 -25.40 4.18
CA ASN A 605 7.41 -26.31 3.39
C ASN A 605 7.83 -27.76 3.66
N LEU A 606 6.99 -28.54 4.34
CA LEU A 606 7.26 -29.93 4.63
C LEU A 606 7.08 -30.84 3.40
N ALA A 607 6.61 -30.35 2.24
CA ALA A 607 6.53 -31.17 1.03
C ALA A 607 7.89 -31.36 0.33
N ASP A 608 8.76 -30.36 0.39
CA ASP A 608 10.06 -30.33 -0.32
C ASP A 608 11.25 -29.87 0.56
N SER A 609 11.01 -29.57 1.83
CA SER A 609 11.97 -29.02 2.80
C SER A 609 12.53 -27.63 2.44
N SER A 610 11.86 -26.89 1.54
CA SER A 610 12.22 -25.51 1.25
C SER A 610 11.82 -24.57 2.41
N ILE A 611 12.59 -23.50 2.57
CA ILE A 611 12.38 -22.46 3.59
C ILE A 611 12.31 -21.11 2.89
N VAL A 612 11.32 -20.30 3.25
CA VAL A 612 11.12 -18.94 2.71
C VAL A 612 11.00 -17.97 3.87
N GLU A 613 11.94 -17.03 3.95
CA GLU A 613 11.92 -15.94 4.93
C GLU A 613 10.76 -14.99 4.60
N LEU A 614 9.96 -14.64 5.61
CA LEU A 614 8.77 -13.79 5.46
C LEU A 614 8.99 -12.37 5.97
N ALA A 615 9.81 -12.20 7.00
CA ALA A 615 10.14 -10.91 7.59
C ALA A 615 11.47 -10.98 8.37
N GLU A 616 12.16 -9.86 8.45
CA GLU A 616 13.32 -9.63 9.33
C GLU A 616 13.08 -8.42 10.24
N GLY A 617 13.73 -8.38 11.40
CA GLY A 617 13.58 -7.32 12.40
C GLY A 617 14.40 -7.62 13.65
N ASP A 618 14.25 -6.82 14.70
CA ASP A 618 15.18 -6.91 15.83
C ASP A 618 14.97 -8.10 16.78
N GLU A 619 13.72 -8.43 17.15
CA GLU A 619 13.35 -9.64 17.90
C GLU A 619 11.91 -10.05 17.52
N LEU A 620 11.77 -11.12 16.74
CA LEU A 620 10.50 -11.56 16.15
C LEU A 620 10.04 -12.91 16.72
N TRP A 621 9.07 -12.88 17.63
CA TRP A 621 8.64 -14.04 18.42
C TRP A 621 7.23 -14.53 18.01
N HIS A 622 6.89 -15.79 18.34
CA HIS A 622 5.53 -16.34 18.24
C HIS A 622 4.76 -16.02 16.92
N PRO A 623 5.29 -16.40 15.74
CA PRO A 623 4.61 -16.19 14.47
C PRO A 623 3.43 -17.17 14.27
N ALA A 624 2.35 -16.66 13.66
CA ALA A 624 1.20 -17.42 13.22
C ALA A 624 0.81 -16.97 11.80
N LEU A 625 0.80 -17.90 10.84
CA LEU A 625 0.45 -17.63 9.45
C LEU A 625 -0.92 -18.24 9.13
N TRP A 626 -1.90 -17.39 8.85
CA TRP A 626 -3.19 -17.80 8.33
C TRP A 626 -3.22 -17.68 6.81
N ALA A 627 -3.92 -18.62 6.17
CA ALA A 627 -4.32 -18.56 4.78
C ALA A 627 -5.75 -19.09 4.68
N LYS A 628 -6.61 -18.39 3.93
CA LYS A 628 -7.98 -18.80 3.68
C LYS A 628 -8.01 -20.16 2.97
N GLN A 629 -8.85 -21.08 3.41
CA GLN A 629 -9.17 -22.25 2.59
C GLN A 629 -9.80 -21.79 1.27
N GLY A 630 -9.15 -22.11 0.16
CA GLY A 630 -9.76 -21.98 -1.15
C GLY A 630 -11.00 -22.86 -1.25
N VAL A 631 -11.96 -22.48 -2.10
CA VAL A 631 -12.95 -23.45 -2.57
C VAL A 631 -12.15 -24.52 -3.31
N SER A 632 -12.26 -25.80 -2.91
CA SER A 632 -11.63 -26.89 -3.65
C SER A 632 -12.11 -26.81 -5.11
N PRO A 633 -11.22 -26.68 -6.12
CA PRO A 633 -11.61 -26.38 -7.49
C PRO A 633 -12.72 -27.31 -7.99
N SER A 634 -13.91 -26.74 -8.20
CA SER A 634 -15.13 -27.50 -8.48
C SER A 634 -15.22 -27.86 -9.97
N GLU A 635 -14.41 -28.84 -10.36
CA GLU A 635 -14.44 -29.60 -11.63
C GLU A 635 -14.27 -28.82 -12.96
N ASP A 636 -14.40 -27.49 -12.97
CA ASP A 636 -14.16 -26.64 -14.14
C ASP A 636 -12.66 -26.51 -14.48
N ALA A 637 -12.15 -27.46 -15.28
CA ALA A 637 -10.86 -27.37 -15.96
C ALA A 637 -10.85 -26.34 -17.12
N LEU A 638 -11.60 -25.24 -16.97
CA LEU A 638 -11.87 -24.21 -17.97
C LEU A 638 -11.25 -22.84 -17.64
N LEU A 639 -10.95 -22.57 -16.36
CA LEU A 639 -10.36 -21.30 -15.92
C LEU A 639 -8.94 -21.49 -15.38
N ASP A 640 -8.03 -20.64 -15.84
CA ASP A 640 -6.64 -20.57 -15.38
C ASP A 640 -6.53 -19.60 -14.19
N PRO A 641 -6.09 -20.03 -13.00
CA PRO A 641 -6.07 -19.17 -11.80
C PRO A 641 -4.97 -18.12 -11.78
N ASP A 642 -4.03 -18.12 -12.73
CA ASP A 642 -3.02 -17.07 -12.91
C ASP A 642 -3.46 -15.99 -13.92
N SER A 643 -4.53 -16.25 -14.68
CA SER A 643 -4.99 -15.36 -15.76
C SER A 643 -6.47 -14.95 -15.65
N ALA A 644 -7.38 -15.88 -15.38
CA ALA A 644 -8.82 -15.61 -15.35
C ALA A 644 -9.18 -14.64 -14.22
N GLY A 645 -9.74 -13.48 -14.58
CA GLY A 645 -10.12 -12.44 -13.62
C GLY A 645 -8.96 -11.66 -12.99
N ALA A 646 -7.71 -11.91 -13.40
CA ALA A 646 -6.51 -11.26 -12.87
C ALA A 646 -6.30 -9.87 -13.48
N TYR A 647 -7.10 -8.89 -13.04
CA TYR A 647 -7.04 -7.48 -13.50
C TYR A 647 -5.99 -6.62 -12.76
N LEU A 648 -5.06 -7.25 -12.04
CA LEU A 648 -3.92 -6.60 -11.38
C LEU A 648 -2.80 -7.63 -11.15
N VAL A 649 -1.55 -7.16 -11.15
CA VAL A 649 -0.37 -7.90 -10.67
C VAL A 649 0.49 -6.96 -9.80
N PRO A 650 1.45 -7.46 -9.00
CA PRO A 650 2.33 -6.60 -8.21
C PRO A 650 3.12 -5.62 -9.09
N GLY A 651 3.32 -4.39 -8.60
CA GLY A 651 4.12 -3.36 -9.26
C GLY A 651 3.37 -2.47 -10.26
N LEU A 652 2.09 -2.73 -10.56
CA LEU A 652 1.28 -1.81 -11.37
C LEU A 652 0.88 -0.53 -10.59
N ASP A 653 0.42 0.49 -11.32
CA ASP A 653 0.10 1.81 -10.79
C ASP A 653 -1.30 1.92 -10.13
N ALA A 654 -1.60 3.13 -9.63
CA ALA A 654 -2.88 3.46 -8.99
C ALA A 654 -4.09 3.40 -9.94
N SER A 655 -3.92 3.61 -11.25
CA SER A 655 -5.01 3.49 -12.23
C SER A 655 -5.38 2.01 -12.46
N HIS A 656 -4.40 1.13 -12.48
CA HIS A 656 -4.61 -0.32 -12.48
C HIS A 656 -5.26 -0.79 -11.18
N GLU A 657 -4.84 -0.29 -10.01
CA GLU A 657 -5.52 -0.59 -8.74
C GLU A 657 -6.98 -0.13 -8.72
N ALA A 658 -7.26 1.09 -9.18
CA ALA A 658 -8.61 1.62 -9.30
C ALA A 658 -9.47 0.73 -10.22
N LEU A 659 -8.94 0.35 -11.39
CA LEU A 659 -9.61 -0.56 -12.32
C LEU A 659 -9.79 -1.97 -11.75
N ARG A 660 -8.86 -2.50 -10.96
CA ARG A 660 -8.99 -3.80 -10.29
C ARG A 660 -10.18 -3.84 -9.32
N VAL A 661 -10.43 -2.77 -8.58
CA VAL A 661 -11.62 -2.64 -7.72
C VAL A 661 -12.88 -2.42 -8.57
N LYS A 662 -12.79 -1.64 -9.65
CA LYS A 662 -13.93 -1.33 -10.52
C LYS A 662 -14.37 -2.52 -11.38
N MET A 663 -13.45 -3.40 -11.80
CA MET A 663 -13.75 -4.68 -12.44
C MET A 663 -14.36 -5.69 -11.45
N GLU A 664 -13.91 -5.73 -10.20
CA GLU A 664 -14.57 -6.50 -9.13
C GLU A 664 -16.02 -6.03 -8.93
N LEU A 665 -16.24 -4.72 -8.83
CA LEU A 665 -17.58 -4.13 -8.76
C LEU A 665 -18.43 -4.47 -9.99
N PHE A 666 -17.85 -4.41 -11.21
CA PHE A 666 -18.54 -4.76 -12.45
C PHE A 666 -19.03 -6.22 -12.42
N TRP A 667 -18.14 -7.18 -12.22
CA TRP A 667 -18.51 -8.60 -12.27
C TRP A 667 -19.50 -9.00 -11.17
N ASN A 668 -19.36 -8.46 -9.95
CA ASN A 668 -20.32 -8.70 -8.87
C ASN A 668 -21.68 -7.99 -9.05
N ASN A 669 -21.84 -7.08 -10.01
CA ASN A 669 -23.08 -6.31 -10.21
C ASN A 669 -23.61 -6.29 -11.67
N VAL A 670 -23.02 -7.04 -12.59
CA VAL A 670 -23.31 -6.93 -14.04
C VAL A 670 -24.80 -7.14 -14.41
N GLU A 671 -25.49 -8.10 -13.78
CA GLU A 671 -26.92 -8.36 -14.03
C GLU A 671 -27.84 -7.21 -13.56
N ARG A 672 -27.38 -6.32 -12.67
CA ARG A 672 -28.15 -5.15 -12.20
C ARG A 672 -27.67 -3.81 -12.79
N LEU A 673 -26.71 -3.81 -13.70
CA LEU A 673 -26.10 -2.59 -14.20
C LEU A 673 -27.01 -1.89 -15.24
N GLU A 674 -27.47 -0.68 -14.90
CA GLU A 674 -28.34 0.14 -15.77
C GLU A 674 -27.59 1.31 -16.41
N TYR A 675 -26.54 1.83 -15.78
CA TYR A 675 -25.71 2.91 -16.30
C TYR A 675 -24.23 2.65 -15.98
N ILE A 676 -23.34 2.98 -16.90
CA ILE A 676 -21.89 2.88 -16.67
C ILE A 676 -21.21 4.20 -17.06
N PHE A 677 -20.34 4.70 -16.20
CA PHE A 677 -19.56 5.91 -16.45
C PHE A 677 -18.12 5.52 -16.77
N VAL A 678 -17.54 5.97 -17.88
CA VAL A 678 -16.15 5.68 -18.29
C VAL A 678 -15.45 6.99 -18.68
N GLY A 679 -14.18 7.18 -18.36
CA GLY A 679 -13.48 8.44 -18.68
C GLY A 679 -12.28 8.73 -17.80
N SER A 680 -11.70 9.92 -17.97
CA SER A 680 -10.57 10.38 -17.16
C SER A 680 -10.92 10.52 -15.67
N SER A 681 -9.95 10.96 -14.86
CA SER A 681 -10.16 11.32 -13.46
C SER A 681 -11.27 12.38 -13.28
N ARG A 682 -11.62 13.15 -14.31
CA ARG A 682 -12.79 14.05 -14.29
C ARG A 682 -14.13 13.30 -14.18
N VAL A 683 -14.23 12.06 -14.68
CA VAL A 683 -15.38 11.18 -14.46
C VAL A 683 -15.31 10.53 -13.07
N GLU A 684 -14.12 10.10 -12.65
CA GLU A 684 -13.86 9.45 -11.35
C GLU A 684 -14.19 10.36 -10.15
N ASP A 685 -13.72 11.60 -10.18
CA ASP A 685 -13.95 12.64 -9.17
C ASP A 685 -15.28 13.40 -9.39
N GLY A 686 -15.88 13.32 -10.59
CA GLY A 686 -17.00 14.16 -11.01
C GLY A 686 -18.38 13.52 -10.97
N LEU A 687 -18.50 12.19 -10.93
CA LEU A 687 -19.79 11.47 -11.00
C LEU A 687 -19.97 10.47 -9.84
N ILE A 688 -21.07 10.61 -9.09
CA ILE A 688 -21.34 9.85 -7.85
C ILE A 688 -22.48 8.83 -8.09
N PRO A 689 -22.21 7.52 -8.26
CA PRO A 689 -23.26 6.52 -8.51
C PRO A 689 -24.30 6.40 -7.40
N ASP A 690 -23.95 6.75 -6.15
CA ASP A 690 -24.86 6.77 -4.99
C ASP A 690 -25.81 7.98 -4.94
N SER A 691 -25.51 9.04 -5.70
CA SER A 691 -26.43 10.18 -5.88
C SER A 691 -27.37 10.02 -7.09
N LEU A 692 -27.19 8.97 -7.90
CA LEU A 692 -28.06 8.69 -9.04
C LEU A 692 -29.38 8.05 -8.59
N THR A 693 -30.50 8.56 -9.11
CA THR A 693 -31.85 8.05 -8.85
C THR A 693 -32.58 7.59 -10.13
N ALA A 694 -31.94 7.73 -11.29
CA ALA A 694 -32.36 7.15 -12.57
C ALA A 694 -32.24 5.62 -12.65
N GLY A 695 -31.40 5.00 -11.81
CA GLY A 695 -31.16 3.56 -11.71
C GLY A 695 -29.80 3.20 -11.11
N PHE A 696 -29.42 1.92 -11.13
CA PHE A 696 -28.13 1.45 -10.61
C PHE A 696 -26.98 1.73 -11.58
N ALA A 697 -25.91 2.34 -11.06
CA ALA A 697 -24.74 2.74 -11.81
C ALA A 697 -23.42 2.27 -11.19
N LEU A 698 -22.36 2.22 -12.00
CA LEU A 698 -20.97 2.09 -11.57
C LEU A 698 -20.12 3.18 -12.25
N ASN A 699 -19.13 3.70 -11.52
CA ASN A 699 -18.12 4.61 -12.04
C ASN A 699 -16.83 3.82 -12.35
N MET A 700 -16.48 3.76 -13.64
CA MET A 700 -15.31 3.10 -14.20
C MET A 700 -14.28 4.12 -14.76
N GLY A 701 -14.41 5.41 -14.43
CA GLY A 701 -13.38 6.40 -14.75
C GLY A 701 -12.08 6.14 -13.97
N HIS A 702 -10.95 6.64 -14.48
CA HIS A 702 -9.63 6.47 -13.84
C HIS A 702 -8.64 7.57 -14.26
N PRO A 703 -7.55 7.80 -13.49
CA PRO A 703 -6.50 8.76 -13.84
C PRO A 703 -5.73 8.28 -15.08
N MET A 704 -5.30 9.24 -15.91
CA MET A 704 -4.67 9.02 -17.23
C MET A 704 -5.61 8.22 -18.16
N ASN A 705 -6.07 8.82 -19.26
CA ASN A 705 -7.08 8.15 -20.09
C ASN A 705 -7.07 8.60 -21.56
N SER A 706 -7.41 7.67 -22.44
CA SER A 706 -7.68 7.90 -23.86
C SER A 706 -9.16 7.58 -24.15
N MET A 707 -9.73 8.15 -25.22
CA MET A 707 -11.10 7.80 -25.62
C MET A 707 -11.26 6.29 -25.89
N ASP A 708 -10.21 5.61 -26.34
CA ASP A 708 -10.29 4.17 -26.63
C ASP A 708 -10.16 3.29 -25.38
N ALA A 709 -9.36 3.68 -24.37
CA ALA A 709 -9.35 3.00 -23.07
C ALA A 709 -10.72 3.12 -22.36
N SER A 710 -11.30 4.32 -22.36
CA SER A 710 -12.67 4.57 -21.90
C SER A 710 -13.70 3.67 -22.62
N PHE A 711 -13.58 3.53 -23.95
CA PHE A 711 -14.47 2.66 -24.72
C PHE A 711 -14.11 1.17 -24.66
N TYR A 712 -12.90 0.76 -24.25
CA TYR A 712 -12.52 -0.65 -24.12
C TYR A 712 -13.42 -1.33 -23.08
N VAL A 713 -13.53 -0.74 -21.88
CA VAL A 713 -14.39 -1.25 -20.80
C VAL A 713 -15.86 -1.28 -21.24
N ALA A 714 -16.36 -0.17 -21.79
CA ALA A 714 -17.76 -0.07 -22.18
C ALA A 714 -18.14 -1.00 -23.34
N ARG A 715 -17.27 -1.15 -24.36
CA ARG A 715 -17.52 -1.96 -25.57
C ARG A 715 -17.36 -3.46 -25.29
N ASN A 716 -16.30 -3.85 -24.58
CA ASN A 716 -15.94 -5.25 -24.42
C ASN A 716 -16.65 -5.94 -23.26
N TYR A 717 -17.05 -5.18 -22.23
CA TYR A 717 -17.72 -5.75 -21.04
C TYR A 717 -19.18 -5.28 -20.93
N ALA A 718 -19.44 -3.96 -20.90
CA ALA A 718 -20.78 -3.45 -20.63
C ALA A 718 -21.78 -3.78 -21.76
N LEU A 719 -21.47 -3.47 -23.02
CA LEU A 719 -22.32 -3.79 -24.18
C LEU A 719 -22.47 -5.30 -24.48
N ASN A 720 -21.65 -6.16 -23.85
CA ASN A 720 -21.69 -7.61 -24.00
C ASN A 720 -22.46 -8.32 -22.87
N HIS A 721 -22.36 -7.83 -21.63
CA HIS A 721 -22.88 -8.55 -20.45
C HIS A 721 -23.96 -7.80 -19.65
N ALA A 722 -23.96 -6.47 -19.65
CA ALA A 722 -24.90 -5.69 -18.83
C ALA A 722 -26.29 -5.64 -19.50
N ARG A 723 -27.09 -6.69 -19.31
CA ARG A 723 -28.40 -6.90 -19.96
C ARG A 723 -29.43 -5.79 -19.71
N ASN A 724 -29.26 -5.02 -18.64
CA ASN A 724 -30.17 -3.94 -18.24
C ASN A 724 -29.61 -2.53 -18.56
N LEU A 725 -28.49 -2.44 -19.27
CA LEU A 725 -27.79 -1.18 -19.59
C LEU A 725 -28.65 -0.27 -20.47
N LYS A 726 -28.89 0.95 -20.00
CA LYS A 726 -29.68 2.00 -20.66
C LYS A 726 -28.80 3.06 -21.30
N ALA A 727 -27.72 3.46 -20.63
CA ALA A 727 -26.77 4.42 -21.18
C ALA A 727 -25.32 4.22 -20.71
N VAL A 728 -24.40 4.60 -21.59
CA VAL A 728 -22.98 4.80 -21.29
C VAL A 728 -22.71 6.30 -21.20
N VAL A 729 -22.07 6.76 -20.13
CA VAL A 729 -21.68 8.16 -19.93
C VAL A 729 -20.17 8.27 -20.01
N PHE A 730 -19.65 9.27 -20.72
CA PHE A 730 -18.20 9.45 -20.86
C PHE A 730 -17.76 10.91 -20.96
N SER A 731 -16.47 11.18 -20.75
CA SER A 731 -15.89 12.53 -20.85
C SER A 731 -15.42 12.89 -22.28
N LEU A 732 -15.68 14.14 -22.67
CA LEU A 732 -15.23 14.77 -23.91
C LEU A 732 -14.00 15.65 -23.61
N ASP A 733 -12.91 15.02 -23.21
CA ASP A 733 -11.69 15.68 -22.74
C ASP A 733 -10.81 16.17 -23.89
N PHE A 734 -11.26 17.22 -24.59
CA PHE A 734 -10.60 17.74 -25.80
C PHE A 734 -9.10 18.07 -25.64
N ASP A 735 -8.68 18.47 -24.45
CA ASP A 735 -7.28 18.74 -24.09
C ASP A 735 -6.44 17.47 -23.87
N LEU A 736 -7.08 16.34 -23.54
CA LEU A 736 -6.45 15.01 -23.50
C LEU A 736 -6.51 14.26 -24.85
N TRP A 737 -7.15 14.82 -25.90
CA TRP A 737 -7.27 14.14 -27.20
C TRP A 737 -5.95 13.92 -27.96
N GLN A 738 -4.85 14.50 -27.47
CA GLN A 738 -3.49 14.17 -27.89
C GLN A 738 -3.02 12.76 -27.50
N ILE A 739 -3.68 12.12 -26.52
CA ILE A 739 -3.34 10.76 -26.05
C ILE A 739 -3.90 9.72 -27.05
N ALA A 740 -2.99 8.90 -27.58
CA ALA A 740 -3.25 7.89 -28.59
C ALA A 740 -3.69 6.53 -27.98
N GLY A 741 -3.66 5.46 -28.79
CA GLY A 741 -4.01 4.10 -28.36
C GLY A 741 -2.96 3.42 -27.50
N GLU A 742 -1.73 3.96 -27.48
CA GLU A 742 -0.57 3.45 -26.72
C GLU A 742 -0.94 3.24 -25.23
N TYR A 743 -1.54 4.24 -24.59
CA TYR A 743 -2.01 4.13 -23.21
C TYR A 743 -3.09 3.04 -23.00
N THR A 744 -3.93 2.77 -24.01
CA THR A 744 -4.90 1.67 -23.91
C THR A 744 -4.20 0.31 -23.87
N ASP A 745 -3.13 0.13 -24.65
CA ASP A 745 -2.35 -1.11 -24.65
C ASP A 745 -1.49 -1.25 -23.38
N GLU A 746 -0.92 -0.16 -22.84
CA GLU A 746 -0.28 -0.16 -21.51
C GLU A 746 -1.25 -0.70 -20.44
N LEU A 747 -2.41 -0.06 -20.31
CA LEU A 747 -3.46 -0.34 -19.32
C LEU A 747 -4.01 -1.78 -19.34
N VAL A 748 -4.01 -2.43 -20.50
CA VAL A 748 -4.57 -3.79 -20.68
C VAL A 748 -3.52 -4.87 -20.87
N SER A 749 -2.27 -4.51 -21.17
CA SER A 749 -1.14 -5.43 -21.21
C SER A 749 -0.54 -5.69 -19.82
N GLY A 750 -0.61 -4.71 -18.91
CA GLY A 750 -0.09 -4.85 -17.55
C GLY A 750 -0.77 -5.96 -16.74
N ALA A 751 -2.06 -6.24 -17.00
CA ALA A 751 -2.84 -7.24 -16.27
C ALA A 751 -3.34 -8.39 -17.18
N PRO A 752 -2.99 -9.66 -16.89
CA PRO A 752 -3.24 -10.79 -17.79
C PRO A 752 -4.73 -11.10 -17.99
N GLY A 753 -5.61 -10.70 -17.06
CA GLY A 753 -7.07 -10.87 -17.19
C GLY A 753 -7.65 -10.26 -18.48
N TYR A 754 -7.20 -9.07 -18.87
CA TYR A 754 -7.70 -8.42 -20.10
C TYR A 754 -7.27 -9.15 -21.38
N ALA A 755 -6.10 -9.79 -21.38
CA ALA A 755 -5.64 -10.65 -22.47
C ALA A 755 -6.35 -12.00 -22.47
N TYR A 756 -6.60 -12.57 -21.29
CA TYR A 756 -7.32 -13.82 -21.12
C TYR A 756 -8.78 -13.71 -21.59
N ASP A 757 -9.49 -12.65 -21.20
CA ASP A 757 -10.84 -12.36 -21.69
C ASP A 757 -10.87 -12.18 -23.21
N ARG A 758 -9.91 -11.44 -23.77
CA ARG A 758 -9.77 -11.21 -25.22
C ARG A 758 -9.61 -12.53 -25.98
N ASN A 759 -8.84 -13.47 -25.43
CA ASN A 759 -8.66 -14.81 -25.99
C ASN A 759 -9.91 -15.69 -25.90
N HIS A 760 -10.84 -15.38 -24.99
CA HIS A 760 -12.16 -16.02 -24.84
C HIS A 760 -13.30 -15.18 -25.49
N ASP A 761 -12.96 -14.33 -26.46
CA ASP A 761 -13.86 -13.41 -27.18
C ASP A 761 -14.74 -12.53 -26.24
N PHE A 762 -14.18 -12.14 -25.10
CA PHE A 762 -14.86 -11.44 -24.00
C PHE A 762 -16.17 -12.13 -23.59
N TRP A 763 -16.14 -13.46 -23.40
CA TRP A 763 -17.21 -14.27 -22.81
C TRP A 763 -18.60 -14.11 -23.47
N LYS A 764 -18.67 -13.68 -24.74
CA LYS A 764 -19.94 -13.38 -25.45
C LYS A 764 -20.86 -14.59 -25.60
N SER A 765 -20.31 -15.80 -25.56
CA SER A 765 -21.06 -17.07 -25.56
C SER A 765 -21.70 -17.41 -24.20
N GLY A 766 -21.21 -16.79 -23.12
CA GLY A 766 -21.60 -17.09 -21.73
C GLY A 766 -20.43 -16.84 -20.79
N VAL A 767 -20.73 -16.29 -19.60
CA VAL A 767 -19.76 -16.08 -18.52
C VAL A 767 -19.75 -17.34 -17.64
N PRO A 768 -18.59 -17.95 -17.34
CA PRO A 768 -18.49 -19.09 -16.42
C PRO A 768 -18.96 -18.71 -15.00
N GLU A 769 -19.71 -19.59 -14.34
CA GLU A 769 -20.28 -19.34 -13.01
C GLU A 769 -19.18 -19.06 -11.96
N SER A 770 -18.04 -19.73 -12.11
CA SER A 770 -16.83 -19.60 -11.28
C SER A 770 -16.00 -18.34 -11.55
N LEU A 771 -16.22 -17.58 -12.65
CA LEU A 771 -15.37 -16.44 -12.99
C LEU A 771 -15.40 -15.34 -11.92
N VAL A 772 -16.57 -15.09 -11.30
CA VAL A 772 -16.72 -14.06 -10.27
C VAL A 772 -15.90 -14.40 -9.01
N ASP A 773 -15.81 -15.68 -8.64
CA ASP A 773 -14.96 -16.13 -7.54
C ASP A 773 -13.47 -16.00 -7.86
N PHE A 774 -13.06 -16.28 -9.10
CA PHE A 774 -11.68 -16.05 -9.56
C PHE A 774 -11.32 -14.55 -9.50
N VAL A 775 -12.22 -13.65 -9.94
CA VAL A 775 -12.03 -12.20 -9.80
C VAL A 775 -11.89 -11.80 -8.32
N ASN A 776 -12.76 -12.32 -7.45
CA ASN A 776 -12.79 -12.01 -6.02
C ASN A 776 -11.57 -12.55 -5.23
N GLU A 777 -10.88 -13.57 -5.74
CA GLU A 777 -9.72 -14.21 -5.08
C GLU A 777 -8.38 -13.95 -5.83
N SER A 778 -8.42 -13.21 -6.95
CA SER A 778 -7.25 -12.70 -7.69
C SER A 778 -6.43 -11.66 -6.90
N TYR A 779 -5.26 -11.28 -7.41
CA TYR A 779 -4.37 -10.31 -6.73
C TYR A 779 -5.11 -9.02 -6.35
N PRO A 780 -5.12 -8.63 -5.06
CA PRO A 780 -5.95 -7.54 -4.56
C PRO A 780 -5.30 -6.17 -4.77
N ALA A 781 -6.14 -5.15 -4.95
CA ALA A 781 -5.73 -3.75 -4.79
C ALA A 781 -5.51 -3.41 -3.30
N SER A 782 -4.84 -2.29 -3.03
CA SER A 782 -4.56 -1.80 -1.69
C SER A 782 -5.82 -1.58 -0.84
N GLU A 783 -5.70 -1.70 0.49
CA GLU A 783 -6.85 -1.54 1.39
C GLU A 783 -7.49 -0.14 1.24
N GLU A 784 -6.67 0.87 0.94
CA GLU A 784 -7.08 2.25 0.75
C GLU A 784 -7.87 2.44 -0.54
N ASN A 785 -7.33 2.06 -1.70
CA ASN A 785 -8.07 2.09 -2.96
C ASN A 785 -9.33 1.22 -2.90
N ARG A 786 -9.27 0.05 -2.24
CA ARG A 786 -10.46 -0.80 -2.06
C ARG A 786 -11.51 -0.15 -1.17
N ASN A 787 -11.13 0.51 -0.07
CA ASN A 787 -12.07 1.21 0.81
C ASN A 787 -12.67 2.46 0.13
N VAL A 788 -11.88 3.20 -0.66
CA VAL A 788 -12.34 4.34 -1.46
C VAL A 788 -13.34 3.89 -2.53
N PHE A 789 -12.92 3.03 -3.45
CA PHE A 789 -13.72 2.73 -4.65
C PHE A 789 -14.83 1.70 -4.42
N TYR A 790 -14.63 0.68 -3.59
CA TYR A 790 -15.65 -0.37 -3.42
C TYR A 790 -16.89 0.15 -2.70
N ALA A 791 -16.72 1.01 -1.69
CA ALA A 791 -17.82 1.57 -0.92
C ALA A 791 -18.67 2.58 -1.71
N SER A 792 -18.07 3.32 -2.64
CA SER A 792 -18.67 4.41 -3.42
C SER A 792 -19.19 4.00 -4.81
N ARG A 793 -19.11 2.70 -5.14
CA ARG A 793 -19.33 2.15 -6.49
C ARG A 793 -18.41 2.75 -7.57
N GLY A 794 -17.18 3.10 -7.19
CA GLY A 794 -16.09 3.52 -8.08
C GLY A 794 -15.84 5.03 -8.16
N TYR A 795 -16.57 5.83 -7.38
CA TYR A 795 -16.36 7.27 -7.22
C TYR A 795 -15.21 7.58 -6.25
N HIS A 796 -14.40 8.60 -6.54
CA HIS A 796 -13.33 9.05 -5.65
C HIS A 796 -13.79 10.27 -4.83
N TYR A 797 -13.93 10.10 -3.51
CA TYR A 797 -14.33 11.21 -2.64
C TYR A 797 -13.18 12.20 -2.47
N ASN A 798 -13.42 13.44 -2.86
CA ASN A 798 -12.47 14.54 -2.72
C ASN A 798 -13.08 15.76 -2.03
N SER A 799 -12.37 16.26 -1.02
CA SER A 799 -12.72 17.49 -0.29
C SER A 799 -12.43 18.74 -1.13
N ALA A 800 -13.22 19.79 -0.94
CA ALA A 800 -13.06 21.05 -1.68
C ALA A 800 -11.80 21.83 -1.28
N ALA A 801 -11.19 22.48 -2.27
CA ALA A 801 -10.11 23.45 -2.11
C ALA A 801 -10.41 24.73 -2.91
N SER A 802 -9.94 24.84 -4.15
CA SER A 802 -10.17 25.97 -5.06
C SER A 802 -9.75 25.58 -6.49
N TRP A 803 -10.26 26.30 -7.50
CA TRP A 803 -9.76 26.20 -8.86
C TRP A 803 -8.32 26.74 -8.99
N GLY A 804 -7.92 27.69 -8.14
CA GLY A 804 -6.58 28.27 -8.12
C GLY A 804 -6.21 29.03 -9.40
N GLU A 805 -4.93 28.93 -9.79
CA GLU A 805 -4.42 29.46 -11.06
C GLU A 805 -4.66 28.49 -12.23
N PRO A 806 -4.94 28.99 -13.45
CA PRO A 806 -5.12 28.16 -14.65
C PRO A 806 -3.77 27.66 -15.19
N LEU A 807 -3.22 26.62 -14.54
CA LEU A 807 -1.94 25.99 -14.94
C LEU A 807 -2.05 25.37 -16.34
N VAL A 808 -1.02 25.53 -17.17
CA VAL A 808 -0.93 24.90 -18.49
C VAL A 808 0.36 24.10 -18.53
N GLU A 809 0.26 22.77 -18.60
CA GLU A 809 1.39 21.85 -18.40
C GLU A 809 1.95 21.29 -19.72
N ILE A 810 1.26 21.54 -20.83
CA ILE A 810 1.60 21.07 -22.19
C ILE A 810 1.40 22.23 -23.17
N ASP A 811 2.27 22.33 -24.19
CA ASP A 811 2.13 23.33 -25.26
C ASP A 811 0.71 23.30 -25.86
N SER A 812 0.00 24.43 -25.75
CA SER A 812 -1.36 24.57 -26.24
C SER A 812 -1.47 24.43 -27.76
N ALA A 813 -0.36 24.54 -28.50
CA ALA A 813 -0.30 24.36 -29.95
C ALA A 813 -0.13 22.90 -30.41
N TRP A 814 -0.18 21.89 -29.52
CA TRP A 814 0.03 20.47 -29.87
C TRP A 814 -0.83 19.97 -31.04
N LEU A 815 -2.04 20.51 -31.24
CA LEU A 815 -2.90 20.10 -32.36
C LEU A 815 -2.35 20.56 -33.72
N SER A 816 -1.59 21.66 -33.76
CA SER A 816 -0.92 22.13 -34.97
C SER A 816 0.28 21.27 -35.37
N SER A 817 0.84 20.46 -34.47
CA SER A 817 1.92 19.50 -34.77
C SER A 817 1.44 18.06 -34.98
N LYS A 818 0.27 17.68 -34.45
CA LYS A 818 -0.37 16.35 -34.60
C LYS A 818 -1.84 16.40 -35.09
N PRO A 819 -2.16 17.07 -36.22
CA PRO A 819 -3.55 17.31 -36.64
C PRO A 819 -4.35 16.02 -36.95
N GLU A 820 -3.69 14.94 -37.32
CA GLU A 820 -4.30 13.64 -37.61
C GLU A 820 -4.98 12.98 -36.39
N ILE A 821 -4.56 13.32 -35.16
CA ILE A 821 -5.12 12.71 -33.93
C ILE A 821 -6.60 13.04 -33.75
N VAL A 822 -7.09 14.19 -34.25
CA VAL A 822 -8.52 14.53 -34.23
C VAL A 822 -9.33 13.64 -35.17
N GLY A 823 -8.78 13.33 -36.36
CA GLY A 823 -9.36 12.35 -37.26
C GLY A 823 -9.47 10.98 -36.59
N TRP A 824 -8.41 10.59 -35.87
CA TRP A 824 -8.40 9.40 -35.03
C TRP A 824 -9.52 9.46 -33.98
N GLN A 825 -9.58 10.43 -33.07
CA GLN A 825 -10.60 10.48 -31.99
C GLN A 825 -12.06 10.48 -32.51
N MET A 826 -12.35 11.21 -33.59
CA MET A 826 -13.71 11.26 -34.16
C MET A 826 -14.17 9.91 -34.74
N GLU A 827 -13.25 9.05 -35.18
CA GLU A 827 -13.57 7.69 -35.66
C GLU A 827 -14.02 6.75 -34.53
N ARG A 828 -13.32 6.75 -33.37
CA ARG A 828 -13.73 5.95 -32.20
C ARG A 828 -15.10 6.37 -31.71
N LEU A 829 -15.35 7.68 -31.61
CA LEU A 829 -16.62 8.23 -31.16
C LEU A 829 -17.78 7.74 -32.02
N ARG A 830 -17.66 7.89 -33.35
CA ARG A 830 -18.68 7.44 -34.32
C ARG A 830 -18.90 5.94 -34.24
N THR A 831 -17.83 5.15 -34.20
CA THR A 831 -17.88 3.68 -34.13
C THR A 831 -18.55 3.19 -32.84
N PHE A 832 -18.22 3.80 -31.69
CA PHE A 832 -18.81 3.43 -30.40
C PHE A 832 -20.29 3.83 -30.30
N VAL A 833 -20.64 5.04 -30.72
CA VAL A 833 -22.04 5.52 -30.74
C VAL A 833 -22.93 4.64 -31.62
N ALA A 834 -22.44 4.23 -32.79
CA ALA A 834 -23.13 3.29 -33.68
C ALA A 834 -23.35 1.93 -33.00
N ALA A 835 -22.30 1.33 -32.42
CA ALA A 835 -22.39 0.04 -31.73
C ALA A 835 -23.31 0.07 -30.50
N ALA A 836 -23.36 1.19 -29.77
CA ALA A 836 -24.34 1.40 -28.71
C ALA A 836 -25.78 1.52 -29.26
N SER A 837 -25.96 2.19 -30.41
CA SER A 837 -27.26 2.32 -31.06
C SER A 837 -27.82 0.97 -31.52
N GLU A 838 -26.99 0.06 -32.02
CA GLU A 838 -27.39 -1.32 -32.37
C GLU A 838 -27.88 -2.13 -31.16
N LYS A 839 -27.45 -1.76 -29.95
CA LYS A 839 -27.87 -2.38 -28.68
C LYS A 839 -29.06 -1.66 -28.03
N GLY A 840 -29.54 -0.56 -28.60
CA GLY A 840 -30.57 0.29 -27.98
C GLY A 840 -30.05 1.11 -26.80
N VAL A 841 -28.73 1.26 -26.68
CA VAL A 841 -28.06 1.94 -25.56
C VAL A 841 -27.76 3.39 -25.94
N ALA A 842 -28.15 4.32 -25.06
CA ALA A 842 -27.83 5.74 -25.21
C ALA A 842 -26.37 6.03 -24.83
N VAL A 843 -25.81 7.11 -25.37
CA VAL A 843 -24.46 7.58 -25.08
C VAL A 843 -24.53 9.05 -24.67
N VAL A 844 -23.89 9.41 -23.55
CA VAL A 844 -23.84 10.79 -23.05
C VAL A 844 -22.38 11.24 -22.96
N GLY A 845 -21.96 12.18 -23.81
CA GLY A 845 -20.64 12.80 -23.75
C GLY A 845 -20.67 14.10 -22.95
N ILE A 846 -19.90 14.19 -21.88
CA ILE A 846 -19.84 15.35 -20.97
C ILE A 846 -18.54 16.13 -21.21
N VAL A 847 -18.65 17.43 -21.51
CA VAL A 847 -17.50 18.35 -21.44
C VAL A 847 -17.44 18.89 -20.01
N PHE A 848 -16.51 18.37 -19.20
CA PHE A 848 -16.41 18.67 -17.77
C PHE A 848 -15.90 20.10 -17.50
N PRO A 849 -16.40 20.76 -16.44
CA PRO A 849 -15.84 22.03 -15.96
C PRO A 849 -14.39 21.83 -15.50
N GLN A 850 -13.58 22.85 -15.74
CA GLN A 850 -12.21 23.02 -15.24
C GLN A 850 -12.11 24.43 -14.63
N ASN A 851 -10.93 24.95 -14.33
CA ASN A 851 -10.79 26.32 -13.85
C ASN A 851 -11.44 27.33 -14.82
N PRO A 852 -12.45 28.11 -14.41
CA PRO A 852 -13.12 29.05 -15.31
C PRO A 852 -12.16 30.13 -15.83
N ARG A 853 -11.04 30.36 -15.13
CA ARG A 853 -9.98 31.29 -15.52
C ARG A 853 -9.10 30.81 -16.67
N TYR A 854 -9.26 29.58 -17.18
CA TYR A 854 -8.76 29.25 -18.53
C TYR A 854 -9.36 30.20 -19.59
N SER A 855 -10.50 30.84 -19.33
CA SER A 855 -11.05 31.93 -20.16
C SER A 855 -10.23 33.22 -20.20
N GLU A 856 -9.30 33.40 -19.26
CA GLU A 856 -8.32 34.49 -19.19
C GLU A 856 -7.03 34.15 -19.98
N THR A 857 -6.88 32.90 -20.42
CA THR A 857 -5.67 32.34 -21.09
C THR A 857 -5.88 32.06 -22.58
N GLY A 858 -4.83 31.60 -23.27
CA GLY A 858 -4.93 31.04 -24.62
C GLY A 858 -5.42 29.57 -24.67
N SER A 859 -5.38 28.86 -23.53
CA SER A 859 -5.67 27.42 -23.43
C SER A 859 -7.14 27.12 -23.17
N PHE A 860 -7.64 26.00 -23.67
CA PHE A 860 -8.95 25.46 -23.32
C PHE A 860 -8.95 24.90 -21.89
N GLY A 861 -7.87 24.21 -21.52
CA GLY A 861 -7.75 23.53 -20.23
C GLY A 861 -6.30 23.29 -19.80
N ARG A 862 -6.13 22.43 -18.80
CA ARG A 862 -4.83 22.11 -18.17
C ARG A 862 -3.80 21.54 -19.15
N TYR A 863 -4.24 20.64 -20.02
CA TYR A 863 -3.39 19.90 -20.96
C TYR A 863 -3.28 20.58 -22.34
N GLY A 864 -3.47 21.91 -22.37
CA GLY A 864 -3.36 22.72 -23.57
C GLY A 864 -4.62 22.73 -24.43
N LEU A 865 -4.41 22.61 -25.75
CA LEU A 865 -5.34 22.91 -26.84
C LEU A 865 -5.80 24.38 -26.89
N LEU A 866 -5.74 25.03 -28.05
CA LEU A 866 -6.19 26.43 -28.16
C LEU A 866 -7.72 26.54 -28.03
N ARG A 867 -8.19 27.59 -27.35
CA ARG A 867 -9.64 27.85 -27.13
C ARG A 867 -10.49 27.93 -28.41
N GLY A 868 -9.87 28.27 -29.54
CA GLY A 868 -10.51 28.26 -30.85
C GLY A 868 -10.69 26.85 -31.43
N GLU A 869 -9.70 25.98 -31.22
CA GLU A 869 -9.69 24.60 -31.69
C GLU A 869 -10.68 23.74 -30.90
N ALA A 870 -10.68 23.86 -29.57
CA ALA A 870 -11.65 23.20 -28.69
C ALA A 870 -13.11 23.50 -29.07
N ARG A 871 -13.38 24.72 -29.58
CA ARG A 871 -14.71 25.09 -30.08
C ARG A 871 -15.07 24.37 -31.38
N ALA A 872 -14.11 24.25 -32.31
CA ALA A 872 -14.29 23.48 -33.54
C ALA A 872 -14.49 21.99 -33.26
N LEU A 873 -13.81 21.42 -32.26
CA LEU A 873 -14.04 20.04 -31.81
C LEU A 873 -15.44 19.87 -31.20
N LEU A 874 -15.86 20.77 -30.32
CA LEU A 874 -17.20 20.74 -29.72
C LEU A 874 -18.32 20.84 -30.76
N ASP A 875 -18.19 21.71 -31.76
CA ASP A 875 -19.16 21.82 -32.84
C ASP A 875 -19.13 20.59 -33.77
N SER A 876 -17.96 19.96 -33.95
CA SER A 876 -17.81 18.68 -34.67
C SER A 876 -18.46 17.51 -33.93
N VAL A 877 -18.35 17.44 -32.61
CA VAL A 877 -19.03 16.44 -31.77
C VAL A 877 -20.54 16.66 -31.73
N ARG A 878 -21.00 17.92 -31.70
CA ARG A 878 -22.42 18.27 -31.86
C ARG A 878 -22.98 17.85 -33.22
N ALA A 879 -22.18 17.86 -34.29
CA ALA A 879 -22.59 17.30 -35.58
C ALA A 879 -22.83 15.78 -35.50
N VAL A 880 -21.97 15.02 -34.80
CA VAL A 880 -22.19 13.57 -34.57
C VAL A 880 -23.50 13.32 -33.81
N ALA A 881 -23.82 14.11 -32.79
CA ALA A 881 -25.10 14.02 -32.07
C ALA A 881 -26.32 14.36 -32.95
N GLY A 882 -26.14 15.17 -34.00
CA GLY A 882 -27.16 15.39 -35.04
C GLY A 882 -27.33 14.23 -36.02
N GLU A 883 -26.36 13.32 -36.11
CA GLU A 883 -26.40 12.11 -36.95
C GLU A 883 -26.94 10.88 -36.20
N TYR A 884 -26.72 10.81 -34.88
CA TYR A 884 -27.03 9.65 -34.03
C TYR A 884 -28.00 10.02 -32.90
N PRO A 885 -29.31 9.71 -33.01
CA PRO A 885 -30.32 10.09 -32.02
C PRO A 885 -30.10 9.51 -30.60
N ASN A 886 -29.28 8.47 -30.45
CA ASN A 886 -28.90 7.90 -29.17
C ASN A 886 -27.73 8.63 -28.49
N PHE A 887 -27.09 9.62 -29.13
CA PHE A 887 -25.94 10.35 -28.59
C PHE A 887 -26.29 11.78 -28.16
N TYR A 888 -26.01 12.09 -26.90
CA TYR A 888 -26.30 13.37 -26.25
C TYR A 888 -25.01 14.05 -25.80
N VAL A 889 -24.92 15.37 -25.97
CA VAL A 889 -23.74 16.18 -25.60
C VAL A 889 -24.11 17.14 -24.47
N MET A 890 -23.41 17.03 -23.34
CA MET A 890 -23.64 17.81 -22.12
C MET A 890 -22.44 18.74 -21.88
N ASP A 891 -22.60 20.02 -22.22
CA ASP A 891 -21.56 21.05 -22.13
C ASP A 891 -21.68 21.82 -20.80
N GLU A 892 -20.98 21.33 -19.79
CA GLU A 892 -20.92 21.93 -18.46
C GLU A 892 -19.65 22.78 -18.25
N ASN A 893 -18.65 22.63 -19.11
CA ASN A 893 -17.50 23.52 -19.20
C ASN A 893 -17.90 24.92 -19.71
N ARG A 894 -18.68 24.98 -20.79
CA ARG A 894 -19.16 26.22 -21.42
C ARG A 894 -18.03 27.21 -21.75
N MET A 895 -16.84 26.70 -22.07
CA MET A 895 -15.62 27.47 -22.30
C MET A 895 -15.18 28.32 -21.09
N GLY A 896 -15.44 27.84 -19.87
CA GLY A 896 -15.21 28.55 -18.59
C GLY A 896 -16.38 29.42 -18.12
N ALA A 897 -17.50 29.49 -18.85
CA ALA A 897 -18.68 30.27 -18.49
C ALA A 897 -19.72 29.44 -17.68
N HIS A 898 -19.25 28.74 -16.65
CA HIS A 898 -20.05 27.85 -15.81
C HIS A 898 -20.21 28.36 -14.37
N ASP A 899 -21.06 27.67 -13.60
CA ASP A 899 -21.46 28.05 -12.23
C ASP A 899 -20.85 27.18 -11.12
N TYR A 900 -19.88 26.32 -11.45
CA TYR A 900 -19.04 25.62 -10.46
C TYR A 900 -18.04 26.59 -9.83
N THR A 901 -18.18 26.85 -8.53
CA THR A 901 -17.35 27.81 -7.77
C THR A 901 -16.07 27.17 -7.22
N ASP A 902 -15.16 27.95 -6.63
CA ASP A 902 -13.98 27.42 -5.94
C ASP A 902 -14.31 26.36 -4.88
N GLY A 903 -15.38 26.56 -4.10
CA GLY A 903 -15.85 25.58 -3.11
C GLY A 903 -16.44 24.29 -3.71
N MET A 904 -16.52 24.19 -5.05
CA MET A 904 -16.91 22.99 -5.79
C MET A 904 -15.71 22.33 -6.51
N ALA A 905 -14.51 22.88 -6.37
CA ALA A 905 -13.29 22.41 -7.04
C ALA A 905 -12.34 21.69 -6.08
N LEU A 906 -11.65 20.67 -6.59
CA LEU A 906 -10.53 19.99 -5.92
C LEU A 906 -9.20 20.65 -6.30
N ASN A 907 -9.04 20.97 -7.58
CA ASN A 907 -7.87 21.61 -8.16
C ASN A 907 -8.29 22.32 -9.46
N THR A 908 -7.33 22.82 -10.25
CA THR A 908 -7.57 23.58 -11.49
C THR A 908 -8.30 22.79 -12.60
N ASP A 909 -8.48 21.49 -12.44
CA ASP A 909 -8.96 20.57 -13.48
C ASP A 909 -10.06 19.59 -13.00
N HIS A 910 -10.27 19.47 -11.68
CA HIS A 910 -11.16 18.46 -11.08
C HIS A 910 -12.19 19.09 -10.14
N LEU A 911 -13.40 18.53 -10.14
CA LEU A 911 -14.44 18.84 -9.16
C LEU A 911 -14.15 18.17 -7.81
N ALA A 912 -14.55 18.82 -6.73
CA ALA A 912 -14.69 18.20 -5.41
C ALA A 912 -16.15 17.75 -5.18
N PHE A 913 -16.40 17.09 -4.05
CA PHE A 913 -17.70 16.48 -3.71
C PHE A 913 -18.93 17.35 -4.02
N ASP A 914 -18.99 18.60 -3.57
CA ASP A 914 -20.16 19.48 -3.81
C ASP A 914 -20.35 19.79 -5.31
N GLY A 915 -19.25 19.89 -6.07
CA GLY A 915 -19.28 20.02 -7.53
C GLY A 915 -19.75 18.74 -8.22
N ALA A 916 -19.26 17.59 -7.76
CA ALA A 916 -19.65 16.26 -8.25
C ALA A 916 -21.13 15.95 -7.96
N VAL A 917 -21.68 16.41 -6.82
CA VAL A 917 -23.12 16.38 -6.52
C VAL A 917 -23.91 17.22 -7.52
N GLN A 918 -23.47 18.46 -7.80
CA GLN A 918 -24.11 19.34 -8.79
C GLN A 918 -24.08 18.72 -10.20
N MET A 919 -22.94 18.19 -10.63
CA MET A 919 -22.76 17.50 -11.92
C MET A 919 -23.68 16.27 -12.00
N THR A 920 -23.63 15.41 -10.99
CA THR A 920 -24.44 14.18 -10.94
C THR A 920 -25.94 14.48 -10.96
N HIS A 921 -26.42 15.52 -10.28
CA HIS A 921 -27.83 15.93 -10.33
C HIS A 921 -28.27 16.40 -11.74
N ARG A 922 -27.38 17.10 -12.46
CA ARG A 922 -27.63 17.51 -13.86
C ARG A 922 -27.67 16.29 -14.79
N LEU A 923 -26.74 15.35 -14.62
CA LEU A 923 -26.73 14.08 -15.35
C LEU A 923 -27.97 13.22 -15.04
N ASP A 924 -28.33 13.04 -13.76
CA ASP A 924 -29.51 12.30 -13.32
C ASP A 924 -30.81 12.86 -13.94
N SER A 925 -30.90 14.18 -14.05
CA SER A 925 -32.01 14.86 -14.72
C SER A 925 -32.08 14.53 -16.21
N LEU A 926 -30.94 14.39 -16.91
CA LEU A 926 -30.86 13.95 -18.31
C LEU A 926 -31.15 12.45 -18.45
N LEU A 927 -30.54 11.59 -17.64
CA LEU A 927 -30.75 10.14 -17.70
C LEU A 927 -32.21 9.75 -17.49
N LYS A 928 -32.96 10.53 -16.69
CA LYS A 928 -34.43 10.41 -16.52
C LYS A 928 -35.27 10.82 -17.73
N THR A 929 -34.72 11.42 -18.78
CA THR A 929 -35.46 11.70 -20.04
C THR A 929 -35.24 10.63 -21.11
N LEU A 930 -34.16 9.84 -21.00
CA LEU A 930 -33.85 8.76 -21.95
C LEU A 930 -34.91 7.65 -21.90
N GLY A 931 -35.29 7.12 -23.08
CA GLY A 931 -36.29 6.05 -23.20
C GLY A 931 -37.74 6.48 -22.93
N LYS A 932 -38.13 7.70 -23.32
CA LYS A 932 -39.50 8.24 -23.18
C LYS A 932 -40.21 8.58 -24.51
N GLU A 933 -39.73 8.00 -25.61
CA GLU A 933 -40.38 8.06 -26.94
C GLU A 933 -40.96 6.68 -27.33
#